data_AF-A0A1Y1SAH8-F1
#
_entry.id   AF-A0A1Y1SAH8-F1
#
_cell.length_a   1.000
_cell.length_b   1.000
_cell.length_c   1.000
_cell.angle_alpha   90.00
_cell.angle_beta   90.00
_cell.angle_gamma   90.00
#
_symmetry.space_group_name_H-M   'P 1'
#
loop_
_entity.id
_entity.type
_entity.pdbx_description
1 polymer ?
#
loop_
_entity_poly.entity_id
_entity_poly.type
_entity_poly.pdbx_seq_one_letter_code
_entity_poly.pdbx_strand_id
1 'polypeptide(L)'
;MGQEFLDFVNELVACLPQAPTKMVFCELHSDAFYQNVERVCAGQLQLYQLDGDIYEFVSKSSKREGAQLQLFDSASTIGKAELSVADRLFKIPSKSKGANQPDSLWARDQLFRPVGLEWAPFDLEIDFRRDISSLASEEISRLLTEKKLSILRLDGEAGTGKTTVLKRIGFDLATAGVPAYWLRPTGGDPTSIGFTQAIQELDSAYFESATGDKKFAILVDRLALADFERNAVVGLESRLNCRVCVVVCGRPYEQEFDGGQDGGLESRSRFDSRLTVPLDLTESEWARLPDYLVRLGLCESLDQADGMVKRQEARHSKDILCALWFLLPETKGCIRQSLTSAYTGLDSSKRVIKELAEAVETDDLGQIARNIYEIVAVTSSLRIGIPIEVLASAVGISFSDWQNLWKAGEPLWGLLDQSELSDVGSYAIWTRNDVVTEVLLHIVRAGDTDRQADATVLETALAGCVSSNPAYREFIVELLVNRRSELKRLDANAVLKLFDTAIATFPDQDRTIAHHRGLWIKSEIGDFEWAYRELEDAKAVSPYIFSKSEERIELIETSQAACIVQQVQRGEISADSGLPMAWKHLERACSPRGLDLHTLHISGGILLQGALAESDQEKRRISLCESLRFVDEGMRLYGGNSRAQKEDPRDDLVNSLIAKIAGNLDFDEAIKLAIEHAQQREHLGICHVVAAAMLAKVSSNKNSDDNDFNRVANFIDQCIQHIENRELHPPIDLLFEKVKTTFEWKVLRSRDSQIDWKKFAAAVNAILESERFSRDPMLMFAQAVAYYHLHLFPRAFATFSELRQQHVASHIRYARRCFFRDKSGSAKKFQGEVKAVSGDKTYIQIPELGTEALADRGAFPSRVGTQVSARIAFTLIGPLAVR
;
A
#
# COMPACT_ATOMS: atom_id res chain seq x y z
N MET A 1 -19.66 -29.30 -40.32
CA MET A 1 -19.67 -29.00 -38.88
C MET A 1 -18.52 -28.04 -38.61
N GLY A 2 -18.70 -27.02 -37.76
CA GLY A 2 -17.67 -26.02 -37.44
C GLY A 2 -16.69 -26.52 -36.37
N GLN A 3 -15.53 -25.86 -36.25
CA GLN A 3 -14.48 -26.17 -35.27
C GLN A 3 -15.02 -26.14 -33.83
N GLU A 4 -15.89 -25.18 -33.52
CA GLU A 4 -16.52 -25.02 -32.20
C GLU A 4 -17.35 -26.25 -31.76
N PHE A 5 -17.99 -26.95 -32.70
CA PHE A 5 -18.74 -28.17 -32.38
C PHE A 5 -17.80 -29.34 -32.03
N LEU A 6 -16.67 -29.44 -32.73
CA LEU A 6 -15.65 -30.44 -32.45
C LEU A 6 -14.98 -30.16 -31.10
N ASP A 7 -14.68 -28.90 -30.80
CA ASP A 7 -14.09 -28.49 -29.52
C ASP A 7 -15.06 -28.78 -28.36
N PHE A 8 -16.35 -28.46 -28.51
CA PHE A 8 -17.39 -28.80 -27.53
C PHE A 8 -17.51 -30.30 -27.28
N VAL A 9 -17.53 -31.13 -28.34
CA VAL A 9 -17.61 -32.60 -28.21
C VAL A 9 -16.35 -33.16 -27.53
N ASN A 10 -15.16 -32.66 -27.89
CA ASN A 10 -13.91 -33.08 -27.26
C ASN A 10 -13.88 -32.74 -25.77
N GLU A 11 -14.36 -31.56 -25.38
CA GLU A 11 -14.46 -31.13 -23.99
C GLU A 11 -15.49 -31.96 -23.19
N LEU A 12 -16.62 -32.31 -23.82
CA LEU A 12 -17.64 -33.20 -23.23
C LEU A 12 -17.12 -34.61 -22.99
N VAL A 13 -16.36 -35.17 -23.93
CA VAL A 13 -15.72 -36.50 -23.80
C VAL A 13 -14.62 -36.49 -22.74
N ALA A 14 -13.85 -35.40 -22.63
CA ALA A 14 -12.81 -35.27 -21.61
C ALA A 14 -13.38 -35.16 -20.18
N CYS A 15 -14.59 -34.62 -20.03
CA CYS A 15 -15.23 -34.37 -18.74
C CYS A 15 -16.06 -35.54 -18.19
N LEU A 16 -16.40 -36.55 -19.00
CA LEU A 16 -17.32 -37.63 -18.61
C LEU A 16 -16.68 -39.03 -18.76
N PRO A 17 -16.32 -39.72 -17.67
CA PRO A 17 -15.69 -41.05 -17.73
C PRO A 17 -16.66 -42.18 -18.13
N GLN A 18 -17.97 -41.94 -18.14
CA GLN A 18 -18.99 -42.83 -18.67
C GLN A 18 -19.91 -42.04 -19.60
N ALA A 19 -20.26 -42.64 -20.74
CA ALA A 19 -21.17 -41.99 -21.70
C ALA A 19 -22.53 -41.76 -20.99
N PRO A 20 -23.00 -40.51 -20.87
CA PRO A 20 -24.24 -40.23 -20.17
C PRO A 20 -25.39 -40.88 -20.94
N THR A 21 -26.29 -41.58 -20.26
CA THR A 21 -27.43 -42.25 -20.90
C THR A 21 -28.52 -41.27 -21.35
N LYS A 22 -28.43 -40.01 -20.91
CA LYS A 22 -29.34 -38.90 -21.23
C LYS A 22 -28.59 -37.58 -21.22
N MET A 23 -28.91 -36.68 -22.15
CA MET A 23 -28.37 -35.32 -22.19
C MET A 23 -29.49 -34.29 -22.15
N VAL A 24 -29.28 -33.20 -21.41
CA VAL A 24 -30.24 -32.10 -21.28
C VAL A 24 -29.57 -30.80 -21.68
N PHE A 25 -30.20 -30.06 -22.59
CA PHE A 25 -29.74 -28.80 -23.12
C PHE A 25 -30.72 -27.68 -22.76
N CYS A 26 -30.23 -26.46 -22.57
CA CYS A 26 -31.05 -25.29 -22.34
C CYS A 26 -30.54 -24.12 -23.17
N GLU A 27 -31.44 -23.24 -23.61
CA GLU A 27 -31.05 -22.00 -24.27
C GLU A 27 -30.64 -20.98 -23.21
N LEU A 28 -29.36 -20.59 -23.20
CA LEU A 28 -28.84 -19.63 -22.23
C LEU A 28 -29.22 -18.22 -22.66
N HIS A 29 -29.79 -17.43 -21.74
CA HIS A 29 -29.88 -15.99 -21.93
C HIS A 29 -28.52 -15.35 -21.64
N SER A 30 -28.29 -14.12 -22.14
CA SER A 30 -27.06 -13.33 -21.93
C SER A 30 -26.74 -12.99 -20.46
N ASP A 31 -27.57 -13.46 -19.54
CA ASP A 31 -27.46 -13.29 -18.10
C ASP A 31 -26.38 -14.21 -17.50
N ALA A 32 -25.92 -13.90 -16.29
CA ALA A 32 -24.91 -14.71 -15.61
C ALA A 32 -25.34 -16.18 -15.47
N PHE A 33 -24.40 -17.12 -15.56
CA PHE A 33 -24.64 -18.58 -15.49
C PHE A 33 -25.59 -18.99 -14.36
N TYR A 34 -25.44 -18.39 -13.16
CA TYR A 34 -26.28 -18.68 -12.01
C TYR A 34 -27.76 -18.28 -12.20
N GLN A 35 -28.04 -17.16 -12.86
CA GLN A 35 -29.43 -16.73 -13.13
C GLN A 35 -30.10 -17.65 -14.16
N ASN A 36 -29.33 -18.16 -15.13
CA ASN A 36 -29.81 -19.21 -16.02
C ASN A 36 -30.10 -20.51 -15.25
N VAL A 37 -29.25 -20.91 -14.30
CA VAL A 37 -29.50 -22.08 -13.44
C VAL A 37 -30.76 -21.89 -12.57
N GLU A 38 -30.95 -20.72 -11.95
CA GLU A 38 -32.15 -20.40 -11.17
C GLU A 38 -33.43 -20.49 -12.03
N ARG A 39 -33.38 -19.97 -13.26
CA ARG A 39 -34.51 -20.05 -14.20
C ARG A 39 -34.78 -21.49 -14.65
N VAL A 40 -33.73 -22.30 -14.87
CA VAL A 40 -33.88 -23.74 -15.12
C VAL A 40 -34.57 -24.42 -13.93
N CYS A 41 -34.11 -24.17 -12.70
CA CYS A 41 -34.69 -24.74 -11.49
C CYS A 41 -36.12 -24.25 -11.20
N ALA A 42 -36.44 -23.01 -11.59
CA ALA A 42 -37.78 -22.44 -11.49
C ALA A 42 -38.73 -22.92 -12.61
N GLY A 43 -38.25 -23.73 -13.56
CA GLY A 43 -39.01 -24.18 -14.72
C GLY A 43 -39.35 -23.06 -15.72
N GLN A 44 -38.62 -21.95 -15.65
CA GLN A 44 -38.78 -20.77 -16.50
C GLN A 44 -38.01 -20.87 -17.81
N LEU A 45 -37.07 -21.81 -17.92
CA LEU A 45 -36.34 -22.11 -19.15
C LEU A 45 -36.83 -23.42 -19.78
N GLN A 46 -36.93 -23.43 -21.11
CA GLN A 46 -37.19 -24.65 -21.87
C GLN A 46 -35.95 -25.54 -21.85
N LEU A 47 -36.16 -26.79 -21.46
CA LEU A 47 -35.15 -27.83 -21.50
C LEU A 47 -35.43 -28.77 -22.67
N TYR A 48 -34.35 -29.10 -23.37
CA TYR A 48 -34.36 -30.00 -24.51
C TYR A 48 -33.65 -31.28 -24.11
N GLN A 49 -34.36 -32.41 -24.12
CA GLN A 49 -33.79 -33.69 -23.74
C GLN A 49 -33.47 -34.53 -24.97
N LEU A 50 -32.30 -35.17 -24.92
CA LEU A 50 -31.91 -36.24 -25.82
C LEU A 50 -31.83 -37.53 -24.99
N ASP A 51 -32.66 -38.51 -25.32
CA ASP A 51 -32.52 -39.87 -24.82
C ASP A 51 -31.52 -40.58 -25.75
N GLY A 52 -30.27 -40.67 -25.29
CA GLY A 52 -29.16 -41.21 -26.06
C GLY A 52 -27.82 -40.79 -25.48
N ASP A 53 -26.79 -41.56 -25.84
CA ASP A 53 -25.42 -41.29 -25.39
C ASP A 53 -24.70 -40.26 -26.28
N ILE A 54 -23.45 -39.94 -25.93
CA ILE A 54 -22.64 -38.96 -26.67
C ILE A 54 -22.38 -39.39 -28.11
N TYR A 55 -22.34 -40.70 -28.38
CA TYR A 55 -22.19 -41.24 -29.73
C TYR A 55 -23.49 -41.05 -30.53
N GLU A 56 -24.63 -41.24 -29.90
CA GLU A 56 -25.93 -41.01 -30.49
C GLU A 56 -26.15 -39.53 -30.81
N PHE A 57 -25.77 -38.61 -29.91
CA PHE A 57 -25.76 -37.16 -30.14
C PHE A 57 -24.90 -36.77 -31.36
N VAL A 58 -23.66 -37.28 -31.44
CA VAL A 58 -22.75 -37.02 -32.57
C VAL A 58 -23.27 -37.65 -33.87
N SER A 59 -23.91 -38.83 -33.79
CA SER A 59 -24.50 -39.51 -34.96
C SER A 59 -25.73 -38.78 -35.51
N LYS A 60 -26.59 -38.24 -34.63
CA LYS A 60 -27.77 -37.43 -35.00
C LYS A 60 -27.33 -36.07 -35.55
N SER A 61 -26.27 -35.48 -34.98
CA SER A 61 -25.71 -34.19 -35.43
C SER A 61 -24.96 -34.25 -36.76
N SER A 62 -24.46 -35.42 -37.16
CA SER A 62 -23.67 -35.61 -38.39
C SER A 62 -24.49 -35.90 -39.65
N LYS A 63 -25.77 -36.28 -39.52
CA LYS A 63 -26.70 -36.49 -40.65
C LYS A 63 -27.41 -35.18 -41.03
N ARG A 64 -26.78 -34.36 -41.89
CA ARG A 64 -27.35 -33.09 -42.40
C ARG A 64 -28.05 -33.26 -43.76
N GLU A 65 -29.38 -33.21 -43.77
CA GLU A 65 -30.17 -32.74 -44.92
C GLU A 65 -31.40 -31.96 -44.41
N GLY A 66 -31.37 -30.62 -44.48
CA GLY A 66 -32.52 -29.74 -44.16
C GLY A 66 -32.35 -28.82 -42.94
N ALA A 67 -33.11 -27.72 -42.94
CA ALA A 67 -32.93 -26.55 -42.07
C ALA A 67 -33.50 -26.67 -40.64
N GLN A 68 -33.88 -27.86 -40.16
CA GLN A 68 -34.25 -28.07 -38.76
C GLN A 68 -33.66 -29.37 -38.25
N LEU A 69 -32.67 -29.25 -37.35
CA LEU A 69 -32.20 -30.35 -36.51
C LEU A 69 -33.30 -30.65 -35.48
N GLN A 70 -34.08 -31.70 -35.69
CA GLN A 70 -34.81 -32.33 -34.58
C GLN A 70 -33.82 -33.20 -33.81
N LEU A 71 -32.93 -32.55 -33.05
CA LEU A 71 -31.96 -33.21 -32.18
C LEU A 71 -32.59 -33.78 -30.91
N PHE A 72 -33.73 -33.25 -30.49
CA PHE A 72 -34.28 -33.49 -29.16
C PHE A 72 -35.58 -34.28 -29.27
N ASP A 73 -35.68 -35.34 -28.48
CA ASP A 73 -36.81 -36.28 -28.54
C ASP A 73 -38.07 -35.65 -27.88
N SER A 74 -37.89 -34.62 -27.04
CA SER A 74 -38.98 -33.79 -26.51
C SER A 74 -38.48 -32.43 -26.01
N ALA A 75 -39.34 -31.42 -26.09
CA ALA A 75 -39.18 -30.16 -25.37
C ALA A 75 -40.09 -30.21 -24.14
N SER A 76 -39.50 -30.22 -22.95
CA SER A 76 -40.24 -30.21 -21.69
C SER A 76 -39.83 -29.00 -20.88
N THR A 77 -40.80 -28.24 -20.39
CA THR A 77 -40.60 -27.46 -19.17
C THR A 77 -40.62 -28.47 -18.03
N ILE A 78 -39.48 -28.66 -17.35
CA ILE A 78 -39.49 -29.38 -16.07
C ILE A 78 -40.19 -28.47 -15.06
N GLY A 79 -41.52 -28.47 -15.08
CA GLY A 79 -42.31 -27.91 -14.00
C GLY A 79 -42.29 -28.91 -12.85
N LYS A 80 -41.68 -28.56 -11.71
CA LYS A 80 -41.72 -29.30 -10.42
C LYS A 80 -41.80 -30.83 -10.57
N ALA A 81 -41.04 -31.43 -11.48
CA ALA A 81 -41.09 -32.87 -11.68
C ALA A 81 -40.42 -33.54 -10.48
N GLU A 82 -41.27 -34.08 -9.59
CA GLU A 82 -41.14 -35.38 -8.92
C GLU A 82 -39.72 -35.93 -8.73
N LEU A 83 -38.80 -35.16 -8.16
CA LEU A 83 -37.63 -35.74 -7.50
C LEU A 83 -38.14 -36.33 -6.18
N SER A 84 -38.38 -37.64 -6.21
CA SER A 84 -38.73 -38.41 -5.03
C SER A 84 -37.68 -38.16 -3.95
N VAL A 85 -38.09 -38.24 -2.69
CA VAL A 85 -37.20 -37.95 -1.57
C VAL A 85 -36.05 -38.97 -1.48
N ALA A 86 -36.26 -40.20 -1.99
CA ALA A 86 -35.25 -41.23 -2.17
C ALA A 86 -34.11 -40.81 -3.13
N ASP A 87 -34.36 -39.92 -4.09
CA ASP A 87 -33.34 -39.40 -5.02
C ASP A 87 -32.44 -38.31 -4.40
N ARG A 88 -32.75 -37.88 -3.16
CA ARG A 88 -32.06 -36.79 -2.45
C ARG A 88 -31.07 -37.29 -1.39
N LEU A 89 -31.22 -38.54 -0.94
CA LEU A 89 -30.42 -39.15 0.12
C LEU A 89 -29.45 -40.19 -0.43
N PHE A 90 -28.17 -39.95 -0.26
CA PHE A 90 -27.11 -40.84 -0.72
C PHE A 90 -26.53 -41.61 0.46
N LYS A 91 -26.70 -42.93 0.47
CA LYS A 91 -26.03 -43.78 1.47
C LYS A 91 -24.52 -43.71 1.25
N ILE A 92 -23.80 -43.34 2.30
CA ILE A 92 -22.34 -43.27 2.27
C ILE A 92 -21.78 -44.70 2.27
N PRO A 93 -20.84 -45.03 1.36
CA PRO A 93 -20.26 -46.36 1.29
C PRO A 93 -19.39 -46.65 2.52
N SER A 94 -19.39 -47.92 2.95
CA SER A 94 -18.37 -48.45 3.87
C SER A 94 -17.15 -48.92 3.08
N LYS A 95 -15.99 -49.00 3.76
CA LYS A 95 -14.68 -49.32 3.16
C LYS A 95 -14.75 -50.46 2.12
N SER A 96 -14.34 -50.19 0.88
CA SER A 96 -14.49 -51.15 -0.21
C SER A 96 -13.47 -52.30 -0.07
N LYS A 97 -13.93 -53.48 0.36
CA LYS A 97 -13.09 -54.68 0.36
C LYS A 97 -13.15 -55.35 -1.02
N GLY A 98 -12.29 -54.90 -1.95
CA GLY A 98 -11.93 -55.69 -3.14
C GLY A 98 -12.44 -55.23 -4.51
N ALA A 99 -12.81 -53.96 -4.72
CA ALA A 99 -13.00 -53.43 -6.08
C ALA A 99 -11.64 -52.95 -6.64
N ASN A 100 -11.48 -52.97 -7.98
CA ASN A 100 -10.34 -52.34 -8.66
C ASN A 100 -10.17 -50.92 -8.11
N GLN A 101 -9.06 -50.68 -7.39
CA GLN A 101 -8.83 -49.37 -6.78
C GLN A 101 -8.86 -48.31 -7.88
N PRO A 102 -9.68 -47.26 -7.74
CA PRO A 102 -9.71 -46.18 -8.70
C PRO A 102 -8.32 -45.55 -8.83
N ASP A 103 -7.98 -45.06 -10.02
CA ASP A 103 -6.70 -44.40 -10.29
C ASP A 103 -6.45 -43.29 -9.25
N SER A 104 -5.25 -43.31 -8.63
CA SER A 104 -4.83 -42.32 -7.64
C SER A 104 -4.91 -40.88 -8.16
N LEU A 105 -4.72 -40.66 -9.46
CA LEU A 105 -4.84 -39.35 -10.08
C LEU A 105 -6.30 -38.88 -10.12
N TRP A 106 -7.21 -39.78 -10.52
CA TRP A 106 -8.65 -39.49 -10.53
C TRP A 106 -9.18 -39.21 -9.12
N ALA A 107 -8.78 -40.02 -8.12
CA ALA A 107 -9.20 -39.80 -6.73
C ALA A 107 -8.69 -38.46 -6.19
N ARG A 108 -7.47 -38.05 -6.56
CA ARG A 108 -6.94 -36.72 -6.22
C ARG A 108 -7.79 -35.60 -6.85
N ASP A 109 -8.19 -35.74 -8.10
CA ASP A 109 -9.06 -34.75 -8.76
C ASP A 109 -10.45 -34.66 -8.09
N GLN A 110 -10.99 -35.78 -7.61
CA GLN A 110 -12.27 -35.80 -6.87
C GLN A 110 -12.18 -35.20 -5.46
N LEU A 111 -11.02 -35.32 -4.79
CA LEU A 111 -10.78 -34.68 -3.48
C LEU A 111 -10.99 -33.17 -3.56
N PHE A 112 -10.54 -32.57 -4.66
CA PHE A 112 -10.67 -31.15 -4.95
C PHE A 112 -11.98 -30.78 -5.61
N ARG A 113 -13.00 -31.66 -5.58
CA ARG A 113 -14.39 -31.38 -5.96
C ARG A 113 -15.34 -31.85 -4.85
N PRO A 114 -15.23 -31.28 -3.63
CA PRO A 114 -15.83 -31.85 -2.42
C PRO A 114 -17.36 -31.85 -2.42
N VAL A 115 -18.03 -31.11 -3.32
CA VAL A 115 -19.49 -31.12 -3.46
C VAL A 115 -20.01 -32.35 -4.23
N GLY A 116 -19.15 -33.04 -5.00
CA GLY A 116 -19.51 -34.28 -5.70
C GLY A 116 -19.86 -35.43 -4.75
N LEU A 117 -20.38 -36.55 -5.23
CA LEU A 117 -20.72 -37.71 -4.39
C LEU A 117 -19.63 -38.78 -4.37
N GLU A 118 -18.43 -38.42 -4.79
CA GLU A 118 -17.31 -39.34 -4.82
C GLU A 118 -16.70 -39.48 -3.42
N TRP A 119 -16.59 -40.73 -2.97
CA TRP A 119 -16.08 -41.11 -1.65
C TRP A 119 -14.72 -41.81 -1.71
N ALA A 120 -14.25 -42.17 -2.91
CA ALA A 120 -12.94 -42.79 -3.15
C ALA A 120 -11.76 -42.05 -2.49
N PRO A 121 -11.70 -40.70 -2.43
CA PRO A 121 -10.60 -40.00 -1.76
C PRO A 121 -10.49 -40.32 -0.26
N PHE A 122 -11.62 -40.55 0.39
CA PHE A 122 -11.69 -40.84 1.84
C PHE A 122 -11.38 -42.31 2.13
N ASP A 123 -11.71 -43.22 1.20
CA ASP A 123 -11.36 -44.65 1.25
C ASP A 123 -9.85 -44.86 1.07
N LEU A 124 -9.23 -44.09 0.17
CA LEU A 124 -7.78 -44.08 -0.07
C LEU A 124 -6.98 -43.27 0.96
N GLU A 125 -7.66 -42.61 1.91
CA GLU A 125 -7.04 -41.77 2.96
C GLU A 125 -6.10 -40.68 2.42
N ILE A 126 -6.45 -40.15 1.24
CA ILE A 126 -5.75 -39.02 0.59
C ILE A 126 -6.34 -37.67 1.00
N ASP A 127 -7.36 -37.65 1.87
CA ASP A 127 -7.93 -36.43 2.45
C ASP A 127 -7.12 -35.92 3.66
N PHE A 128 -7.02 -34.59 3.81
CA PHE A 128 -6.37 -34.00 4.98
C PHE A 128 -7.30 -34.05 6.20
N ARG A 129 -7.00 -34.94 7.15
CA ARG A 129 -7.80 -35.11 8.37
C ARG A 129 -7.54 -33.97 9.35
N ARG A 130 -8.58 -33.15 9.54
CA ARG A 130 -8.62 -32.12 10.60
C ARG A 130 -8.89 -32.78 11.96
N ASP A 131 -8.32 -32.25 13.03
CA ASP A 131 -8.52 -32.74 14.40
C ASP A 131 -10.00 -32.64 14.84
N ILE A 132 -10.72 -31.64 14.32
CA ILE A 132 -12.15 -31.44 14.58
C ILE A 132 -13.02 -32.60 14.08
N SER A 133 -12.57 -33.37 13.07
CA SER A 133 -13.32 -34.52 12.55
C SER A 133 -13.46 -35.64 13.59
N SER A 134 -12.43 -35.86 14.42
CA SER A 134 -12.48 -36.84 15.51
C SER A 134 -13.40 -36.37 16.63
N LEU A 135 -13.28 -35.10 17.04
CA LEU A 135 -14.15 -34.50 18.05
C LEU A 135 -15.64 -34.55 17.63
N ALA A 136 -15.94 -34.24 16.37
CA ALA A 136 -17.29 -34.31 15.85
C ALA A 136 -17.84 -35.75 15.81
N SER A 137 -17.02 -36.73 15.43
CA SER A 137 -17.42 -38.14 15.42
C SER A 137 -17.70 -38.69 16.83
N GLU A 138 -16.91 -38.30 17.83
CA GLU A 138 -17.14 -38.62 19.24
C GLU A 138 -18.44 -37.99 19.73
N GLU A 139 -18.68 -36.73 19.39
CA GLU A 139 -19.87 -36.00 19.77
C GLU A 139 -21.14 -36.58 19.14
N ILE A 140 -21.11 -36.96 17.86
CA ILE A 140 -22.21 -37.66 17.19
C ILE A 140 -22.50 -38.99 17.88
N SER A 141 -21.46 -39.73 18.25
CA SER A 141 -21.61 -41.01 18.95
C SER A 141 -22.27 -40.83 20.31
N ARG A 142 -21.91 -39.77 21.05
CA ARG A 142 -22.55 -39.37 22.31
C ARG A 142 -24.02 -39.01 22.09
N LEU A 143 -24.32 -38.13 21.14
CA LEU A 143 -25.68 -37.67 20.82
C LEU A 143 -26.60 -38.83 20.39
N LEU A 144 -26.10 -39.77 19.61
CA LEU A 144 -26.80 -41.00 19.21
C LEU A 144 -27.04 -41.98 20.37
N THR A 145 -26.51 -41.73 21.57
CA THR A 145 -26.83 -42.51 22.79
C THR A 145 -27.82 -41.78 23.71
N GLU A 146 -27.84 -40.45 23.68
CA GLU A 146 -28.58 -39.64 24.63
C GLU A 146 -30.02 -39.33 24.19
N LYS A 147 -30.25 -39.12 22.89
CA LYS A 147 -31.57 -38.71 22.37
C LYS A 147 -32.01 -39.54 21.18
N LYS A 148 -33.33 -39.62 20.96
CA LYS A 148 -33.90 -40.22 19.74
C LYS A 148 -33.63 -39.37 18.51
N LEU A 149 -33.59 -38.06 18.67
CA LEU A 149 -33.24 -37.14 17.61
C LEU A 149 -32.29 -36.09 18.17
N SER A 150 -31.12 -35.97 17.54
CA SER A 150 -30.12 -34.96 17.87
C SER A 150 -29.73 -34.16 16.65
N ILE A 151 -29.40 -32.89 16.85
CA ILE A 151 -28.90 -32.00 15.81
C ILE A 151 -27.56 -31.42 16.26
N LEU A 152 -26.50 -31.78 15.53
CA LEU A 152 -25.16 -31.22 15.66
C LEU A 152 -24.92 -30.17 14.57
N ARG A 153 -24.43 -28.99 14.96
CA ARG A 153 -24.02 -27.95 14.02
C ARG A 153 -22.49 -27.84 13.94
N LEU A 154 -21.97 -27.81 12.71
CA LEU A 154 -20.57 -27.54 12.40
C LEU A 154 -20.46 -26.17 11.73
N ASP A 155 -19.89 -25.19 12.42
CA ASP A 155 -19.74 -23.82 11.93
C ASP A 155 -18.31 -23.50 11.52
N GLY A 156 -18.14 -22.62 10.56
CA GLY A 156 -16.83 -22.10 10.18
C GLY A 156 -16.89 -21.23 8.94
N GLU A 157 -15.86 -20.42 8.72
CA GLU A 157 -15.85 -19.46 7.61
C GLU A 157 -15.71 -20.13 6.24
N ALA A 158 -15.96 -19.37 5.16
CA ALA A 158 -15.74 -19.85 3.81
C ALA A 158 -14.28 -20.32 3.61
N GLY A 159 -14.08 -21.41 2.86
CA GLY A 159 -12.76 -21.98 2.58
C GLY A 159 -12.05 -22.68 3.74
N THR A 160 -12.69 -22.90 4.90
CA THR A 160 -12.09 -23.62 6.05
C THR A 160 -12.07 -25.16 5.94
N GLY A 161 -12.69 -25.71 4.89
CA GLY A 161 -12.75 -27.17 4.66
C GLY A 161 -13.95 -27.89 5.29
N LYS A 162 -15.01 -27.18 5.69
CA LYS A 162 -16.22 -27.76 6.31
C LYS A 162 -16.80 -28.98 5.57
N THR A 163 -16.98 -28.88 4.25
CA THR A 163 -17.52 -29.97 3.43
C THR A 163 -16.62 -31.22 3.49
N THR A 164 -15.31 -31.04 3.44
CA THR A 164 -14.32 -32.14 3.56
C THR A 164 -14.37 -32.77 4.95
N VAL A 165 -14.46 -31.95 6.00
CA VAL A 165 -14.66 -32.41 7.39
C VAL A 165 -15.95 -33.22 7.52
N LEU A 166 -17.06 -32.72 6.96
CA LEU A 166 -18.38 -33.38 6.99
C LEU A 166 -18.35 -34.73 6.27
N LYS A 167 -17.71 -34.80 5.10
CA LYS A 167 -17.52 -36.06 4.38
C LYS A 167 -16.64 -37.05 5.16
N ARG A 168 -15.52 -36.60 5.73
CA ARG A 168 -14.66 -37.45 6.56
C ARG A 168 -15.46 -38.07 7.71
N ILE A 169 -16.23 -37.25 8.43
CA ILE A 169 -17.11 -37.71 9.51
C ILE A 169 -18.09 -38.77 9.01
N GLY A 170 -18.78 -38.50 7.89
CA GLY A 170 -19.72 -39.47 7.33
C GLY A 170 -19.10 -40.80 6.93
N PHE A 171 -17.91 -40.75 6.34
CA PHE A 171 -17.17 -41.95 5.97
C PHE A 171 -16.65 -42.73 7.20
N ASP A 172 -16.19 -42.03 8.23
CA ASP A 172 -15.75 -42.62 9.50
C ASP A 172 -16.92 -43.32 10.22
N LEU A 173 -18.09 -42.68 10.26
CA LEU A 173 -19.31 -43.28 10.82
C LEU A 173 -19.73 -44.54 10.05
N ALA A 174 -19.78 -44.47 8.71
CA ALA A 174 -20.11 -45.62 7.86
C ALA A 174 -19.13 -46.79 8.05
N THR A 175 -17.84 -46.49 8.20
CA THR A 175 -16.79 -47.48 8.45
C THR A 175 -16.87 -48.08 9.85
N ALA A 176 -17.27 -47.28 10.85
CA ALA A 176 -17.53 -47.72 12.22
C ALA A 176 -18.85 -48.51 12.38
N GLY A 177 -19.59 -48.74 11.29
CA GLY A 177 -20.84 -49.51 11.27
C GLY A 177 -22.08 -48.69 11.64
N VAL A 178 -21.98 -47.36 11.69
CA VAL A 178 -23.14 -46.45 11.82
C VAL A 178 -23.55 -46.01 10.41
N PRO A 179 -24.73 -46.39 9.91
CA PRO A 179 -25.21 -45.90 8.61
C PRO A 179 -25.20 -44.38 8.57
N ALA A 180 -24.58 -43.83 7.54
CA ALA A 180 -24.51 -42.40 7.31
C ALA A 180 -25.07 -42.09 5.92
N TYR A 181 -25.83 -41.00 5.83
CA TYR A 181 -26.49 -40.57 4.60
C TYR A 181 -26.12 -39.11 4.30
N TRP A 182 -25.80 -38.82 3.04
CA TRP A 182 -25.54 -37.48 2.54
C TRP A 182 -26.81 -36.92 1.89
N LEU A 183 -27.28 -35.77 2.36
CA LEU A 183 -28.41 -35.08 1.78
C LEU A 183 -27.93 -34.09 0.71
N ARG A 184 -28.40 -34.25 -0.53
CA ARG A 184 -28.09 -33.32 -1.62
C ARG A 184 -28.87 -32.01 -1.47
N PRO A 185 -28.23 -30.83 -1.64
CA PRO A 185 -28.96 -29.59 -1.82
C PRO A 185 -29.68 -29.58 -3.18
N THR A 186 -30.99 -29.34 -3.19
CA THR A 186 -31.77 -29.13 -4.42
C THR A 186 -31.91 -27.62 -4.68
N GLY A 187 -31.78 -27.19 -5.94
CA GLY A 187 -31.88 -25.77 -6.36
C GLY A 187 -33.28 -25.16 -6.29
N GLY A 188 -34.12 -25.60 -5.35
CA GLY A 188 -35.45 -25.04 -5.09
C GLY A 188 -35.78 -25.19 -3.60
N ASP A 189 -36.74 -24.39 -3.13
CA ASP A 189 -37.15 -24.33 -1.72
C ASP A 189 -37.33 -25.74 -1.14
N PRO A 190 -36.47 -26.16 -0.18
CA PRO A 190 -36.65 -27.42 0.50
C PRO A 190 -37.80 -27.24 1.50
N THR A 191 -39.03 -27.53 1.09
CA THR A 191 -40.14 -27.53 2.03
C THR A 191 -39.83 -28.52 3.17
N SER A 192 -40.00 -28.07 4.42
CA SER A 192 -39.81 -28.86 5.66
C SER A 192 -40.53 -30.22 5.62
N ILE A 193 -41.63 -30.29 4.87
CA ILE A 193 -42.44 -31.47 4.58
C ILE A 193 -41.63 -32.57 3.86
N GLY A 194 -40.84 -32.20 2.85
CA GLY A 194 -40.04 -33.15 2.06
C GLY A 194 -38.89 -33.77 2.87
N PHE A 195 -38.25 -33.00 3.75
CA PHE A 195 -37.21 -33.50 4.65
C PHE A 195 -37.77 -34.44 5.74
N THR A 196 -38.93 -34.08 6.29
CA THR A 196 -39.64 -34.89 7.30
C THR A 196 -40.06 -36.25 6.73
N GLN A 197 -40.60 -36.26 5.51
CA GLN A 197 -40.94 -37.49 4.79
C GLN A 197 -39.69 -38.34 4.49
N ALA A 198 -38.57 -37.70 4.14
CA ALA A 198 -37.27 -38.36 3.90
C ALA A 198 -36.83 -39.25 5.07
N ILE A 199 -36.88 -38.65 6.26
CA ILE A 199 -36.44 -39.30 7.48
C ILE A 199 -37.40 -40.45 7.84
N GLN A 200 -38.71 -40.27 7.64
CA GLN A 200 -39.71 -41.31 7.90
C GLN A 200 -39.60 -42.49 6.92
N GLU A 201 -39.37 -42.22 5.65
CA GLU A 201 -39.14 -43.25 4.63
C GLU A 201 -37.85 -44.02 4.91
N LEU A 202 -36.77 -43.33 5.30
CA LEU A 202 -35.52 -43.97 5.73
C LEU A 202 -35.71 -44.79 7.01
N ASP A 203 -36.39 -44.27 8.03
CA ASP A 203 -36.68 -45.02 9.26
C ASP A 203 -37.44 -46.30 8.93
N SER A 204 -38.48 -46.20 8.09
CA SER A 204 -39.30 -47.35 7.67
C SER A 204 -38.49 -48.39 6.89
N ALA A 205 -37.73 -47.97 5.88
CA ALA A 205 -36.90 -48.86 5.06
C ALA A 205 -35.75 -49.50 5.85
N TYR A 206 -35.17 -48.78 6.81
CA TYR A 206 -34.12 -49.28 7.69
C TYR A 206 -34.69 -50.22 8.77
N PHE A 207 -35.99 -50.11 9.09
CA PHE A 207 -36.62 -50.93 10.10
C PHE A 207 -36.89 -52.38 9.65
N GLU A 208 -37.23 -52.59 8.38
CA GLU A 208 -37.60 -53.92 7.83
C GLU A 208 -36.45 -54.96 7.88
N SER A 209 -35.19 -54.53 8.04
CA SER A 209 -34.01 -55.38 7.83
C SER A 209 -33.12 -55.67 9.05
N ALA A 210 -33.39 -55.09 10.23
CA ALA A 210 -32.46 -55.16 11.38
C ALA A 210 -33.11 -55.45 12.75
N THR A 211 -32.40 -56.18 13.62
CA THR A 211 -32.75 -56.43 15.04
C THR A 211 -31.73 -55.76 15.97
N GLY A 212 -32.12 -54.76 16.79
CA GLY A 212 -31.23 -54.06 17.75
C GLY A 212 -31.58 -52.59 18.04
N ASP A 213 -30.75 -51.88 18.84
CA ASP A 213 -30.81 -50.43 19.06
C ASP A 213 -30.34 -49.69 17.79
N LYS A 214 -31.30 -49.26 16.96
CA LYS A 214 -31.04 -48.75 15.60
C LYS A 214 -30.64 -47.28 15.65
N LYS A 215 -29.50 -46.94 15.04
CA LYS A 215 -29.02 -45.56 14.94
C LYS A 215 -28.45 -45.26 13.56
N PHE A 216 -28.65 -44.04 13.05
CA PHE A 216 -28.03 -43.55 11.81
C PHE A 216 -27.79 -42.04 11.85
N ALA A 217 -26.93 -41.55 10.95
CA ALA A 217 -26.61 -40.13 10.82
C ALA A 217 -27.00 -39.59 9.43
N ILE A 218 -27.44 -38.32 9.39
CA ILE A 218 -27.70 -37.58 8.15
C ILE A 218 -26.77 -36.37 8.13
N LEU A 219 -26.04 -36.19 7.04
CA LEU A 219 -25.08 -35.11 6.84
C LEU A 219 -25.62 -34.15 5.79
N VAL A 220 -25.61 -32.87 6.12
CA VAL A 220 -26.18 -31.82 5.27
C VAL A 220 -25.14 -30.73 5.02
N ASP A 221 -24.61 -30.71 3.80
CA ASP A 221 -23.69 -29.69 3.33
C ASP A 221 -24.48 -28.47 2.86
N ARG A 222 -24.72 -27.55 3.82
CA ARG A 222 -25.44 -26.28 3.64
C ARG A 222 -26.94 -26.45 3.36
N LEU A 223 -27.77 -26.13 4.35
CA LEU A 223 -29.20 -25.93 4.16
C LEU A 223 -29.44 -24.49 3.69
N ALA A 224 -30.23 -24.29 2.62
CA ALA A 224 -30.88 -23.00 2.38
C ALA A 224 -31.74 -22.72 3.62
N LEU A 225 -31.34 -21.75 4.42
CA LEU A 225 -31.67 -21.63 5.83
C LEU A 225 -33.08 -21.08 6.13
N ALA A 226 -34.00 -21.14 5.16
CA ALA A 226 -35.34 -20.61 5.37
C ALA A 226 -36.25 -21.55 6.20
N ASP A 227 -36.17 -22.87 6.02
CA ASP A 227 -37.31 -23.75 6.38
C ASP A 227 -36.97 -24.98 7.25
N PHE A 228 -35.83 -25.01 7.94
CA PHE A 228 -35.57 -26.07 8.92
C PHE A 228 -36.35 -25.80 10.22
N GLU A 229 -37.67 -25.83 10.16
CA GLU A 229 -38.52 -25.68 11.35
C GLU A 229 -38.22 -26.83 12.32
N ARG A 230 -37.55 -26.53 13.44
CA ARG A 230 -37.37 -27.49 14.54
C ARG A 230 -38.69 -28.10 14.97
N ASN A 231 -39.82 -27.42 14.78
CA ASN A 231 -41.16 -27.96 15.04
C ASN A 231 -41.51 -29.17 14.16
N ALA A 232 -41.16 -29.15 12.88
CA ALA A 232 -41.31 -30.32 11.98
C ALA A 232 -40.41 -31.48 12.43
N VAL A 233 -39.22 -31.17 12.94
CA VAL A 233 -38.19 -32.12 13.40
C VAL A 233 -38.49 -32.67 14.80
N VAL A 234 -39.01 -31.88 15.73
CA VAL A 234 -39.46 -32.34 17.06
C VAL A 234 -40.70 -33.23 16.92
N GLY A 235 -41.59 -32.92 15.96
CA GLY A 235 -42.68 -33.82 15.58
C GLY A 235 -42.20 -35.20 15.11
N LEU A 236 -41.01 -35.29 14.49
CA LEU A 236 -40.39 -36.55 14.09
C LEU A 236 -39.93 -37.39 15.28
N GLU A 237 -39.41 -36.78 16.35
CA GLU A 237 -38.85 -37.54 17.49
C GLU A 237 -39.86 -38.53 18.09
N SER A 238 -41.14 -38.13 18.15
CA SER A 238 -42.24 -38.97 18.61
C SER A 238 -42.59 -40.13 17.67
N ARG A 239 -42.27 -40.00 16.37
CA ARG A 239 -42.61 -40.95 15.30
C ARG A 239 -41.43 -41.85 14.91
N LEU A 240 -40.22 -41.54 15.36
CA LEU A 240 -39.01 -42.29 15.06
C LEU A 240 -38.90 -43.54 15.93
N ASN A 241 -38.61 -44.66 15.24
CA ASN A 241 -38.31 -45.95 15.87
C ASN A 241 -36.80 -46.19 16.04
N CYS A 242 -35.96 -45.27 15.56
CA CYS A 242 -34.51 -45.30 15.67
C CYS A 242 -33.97 -44.00 16.29
N ARG A 243 -32.67 -43.98 16.58
CA ARG A 243 -31.93 -42.78 16.98
C ARG A 243 -31.26 -42.12 15.77
N VAL A 244 -31.54 -40.85 15.54
CA VAL A 244 -31.07 -40.09 14.39
C VAL A 244 -30.22 -38.91 14.85
N CYS A 245 -29.05 -38.73 14.25
CA CYS A 245 -28.25 -37.52 14.40
C CYS A 245 -28.17 -36.78 13.07
N VAL A 246 -28.68 -35.56 13.02
CA VAL A 246 -28.56 -34.67 11.87
C VAL A 246 -27.35 -33.77 12.09
N VAL A 247 -26.40 -33.80 11.18
CA VAL A 247 -25.19 -32.97 11.21
C VAL A 247 -25.30 -31.94 10.10
N VAL A 248 -25.35 -30.66 10.48
CA VAL A 248 -25.52 -29.56 9.54
C VAL A 248 -24.27 -28.70 9.53
N CYS A 249 -23.73 -28.45 8.34
CA CYS A 249 -22.68 -27.45 8.14
C CYS A 249 -23.29 -26.10 7.76
N GLY A 250 -22.80 -25.03 8.39
CA GLY A 250 -23.23 -23.67 8.12
C GLY A 250 -22.13 -22.64 8.40
N ARG A 251 -22.46 -21.37 8.17
CA ARG A 251 -21.63 -20.23 8.59
C ARG A 251 -22.13 -19.66 9.92
N PRO A 252 -21.31 -18.94 10.69
CA PRO A 252 -21.73 -18.38 11.98
C PRO A 252 -22.93 -17.43 11.87
N TYR A 253 -23.01 -16.66 10.78
CA TYR A 253 -24.05 -15.64 10.57
C TYR A 253 -25.39 -16.17 10.07
N GLU A 254 -25.36 -17.39 9.56
CA GLU A 254 -26.49 -18.19 9.12
C GLU A 254 -27.30 -18.72 10.34
N GLN A 255 -27.31 -18.00 11.48
CA GLN A 255 -27.72 -18.55 12.79
C GLN A 255 -28.89 -17.83 13.48
N GLU A 256 -28.98 -16.50 13.48
CA GLU A 256 -29.70 -15.84 14.58
C GLU A 256 -31.23 -15.71 14.43
N PHE A 257 -31.86 -16.04 13.29
CA PHE A 257 -33.31 -15.85 13.11
C PHE A 257 -34.11 -17.14 12.88
N ASP A 258 -34.76 -17.59 13.97
CA ASP A 258 -36.06 -18.28 13.93
C ASP A 258 -36.85 -17.94 15.22
N GLY A 259 -36.62 -16.72 15.74
CA GLY A 259 -37.33 -16.16 16.89
C GLY A 259 -38.56 -15.41 16.41
N GLY A 260 -39.65 -16.14 16.14
CA GLY A 260 -40.97 -15.52 16.07
C GLY A 260 -41.22 -14.74 17.36
N GLN A 261 -41.76 -13.52 17.22
CA GLN A 261 -42.09 -12.57 18.29
C GLN A 261 -43.12 -13.04 19.33
N ASP A 262 -43.36 -14.34 19.50
CA ASP A 262 -44.26 -14.83 20.54
C ASP A 262 -43.47 -15.12 21.82
N GLY A 263 -43.53 -14.15 22.73
CA GLY A 263 -43.05 -14.30 24.10
C GLY A 263 -43.71 -15.48 24.81
N GLY A 264 -42.91 -16.45 25.25
CA GLY A 264 -43.37 -17.52 26.13
C GLY A 264 -42.41 -18.68 26.20
N LEU A 265 -41.72 -18.79 27.35
CA LEU A 265 -40.83 -19.89 27.77
C LEU A 265 -39.57 -20.14 26.93
N GLU A 266 -38.42 -19.83 27.55
CA GLU A 266 -37.13 -20.50 27.38
C GLU A 266 -36.90 -21.19 26.01
N SER A 267 -36.52 -20.40 25.00
CA SER A 267 -35.93 -20.92 23.76
C SER A 267 -34.58 -21.61 24.08
N ARG A 268 -34.66 -22.85 24.57
CA ARG A 268 -33.53 -23.77 24.70
C ARG A 268 -32.87 -23.91 23.33
N SER A 269 -31.55 -23.76 23.29
CA SER A 269 -30.71 -23.85 22.07
C SER A 269 -31.29 -24.81 21.02
N ARG A 270 -31.49 -24.32 19.79
CA ARG A 270 -32.08 -25.10 18.68
C ARG A 270 -31.24 -26.32 18.27
N PHE A 271 -29.97 -26.33 18.66
CA PHE A 271 -29.00 -27.41 18.43
C PHE A 271 -28.63 -28.09 19.75
N ASP A 272 -28.41 -29.40 19.72
CA ASP A 272 -28.00 -30.19 20.88
C ASP A 272 -26.50 -30.08 21.15
N SER A 273 -25.73 -29.77 20.11
CA SER A 273 -24.31 -29.47 20.20
C SER A 273 -23.84 -28.60 19.04
N ARG A 274 -22.74 -27.89 19.25
CA ARG A 274 -22.13 -26.97 18.30
C ARG A 274 -20.62 -27.12 18.35
N LEU A 275 -20.00 -27.30 17.19
CA LEU A 275 -18.55 -27.31 17.03
C LEU A 275 -18.14 -26.30 15.97
N THR A 276 -17.05 -25.58 16.24
CA THR A 276 -16.47 -24.62 15.30
C THR A 276 -15.27 -25.25 14.62
N VAL A 277 -15.26 -25.27 13.29
CA VAL A 277 -14.11 -25.62 12.46
C VAL A 277 -13.15 -24.43 12.46
N PRO A 278 -11.96 -24.56 13.07
CA PRO A 278 -11.06 -23.43 13.25
C PRO A 278 -10.44 -22.98 11.92
N LEU A 279 -10.22 -21.67 11.83
CA LEU A 279 -9.54 -20.99 10.72
C LEU A 279 -8.08 -21.44 10.60
N ASP A 280 -7.42 -21.61 11.74
CA ASP A 280 -6.02 -22.01 11.81
C ASP A 280 -5.88 -23.52 11.86
N LEU A 281 -4.76 -24.01 11.33
CA LEU A 281 -4.32 -25.38 11.58
C LEU A 281 -3.75 -25.50 13.00
N THR A 282 -4.09 -26.59 13.70
CA THR A 282 -3.50 -26.90 15.01
C THR A 282 -2.01 -27.27 14.86
N GLU A 283 -1.22 -27.21 15.93
CA GLU A 283 0.18 -27.67 15.89
C GLU A 283 0.31 -29.13 15.44
N SER A 284 -0.68 -29.96 15.80
CA SER A 284 -0.76 -31.36 15.40
C SER A 284 -1.04 -31.51 13.90
N GLU A 285 -1.91 -30.67 13.35
CA GLU A 285 -2.22 -30.63 11.91
C GLU A 285 -1.01 -30.13 11.11
N TRP A 286 -0.31 -29.09 11.58
CA TRP A 286 0.92 -28.59 10.97
C TRP A 286 2.00 -29.68 10.90
N ALA A 287 2.17 -30.46 11.97
CA ALA A 287 3.14 -31.55 12.01
C ALA A 287 2.84 -32.67 11.00
N ARG A 288 1.56 -32.90 10.64
CA ARG A 288 1.14 -33.94 9.68
C ARG A 288 1.14 -33.46 8.22
N LEU A 289 1.25 -32.15 7.98
CA LEU A 289 1.15 -31.56 6.65
C LEU A 289 2.26 -32.01 5.68
N PRO A 290 3.54 -32.16 6.08
CA PRO A 290 4.60 -32.64 5.20
C PRO A 290 4.33 -34.06 4.68
N ASP A 291 3.97 -34.98 5.58
CA ASP A 291 3.60 -36.37 5.24
C ASP A 291 2.41 -36.42 4.28
N TYR A 292 1.46 -35.50 4.47
CA TYR A 292 0.30 -35.37 3.60
C TYR A 292 0.66 -34.92 2.18
N LEU A 293 1.56 -33.95 2.03
CA LEU A 293 2.02 -33.48 0.71
C LEU A 293 2.75 -34.57 -0.08
N VAL A 294 3.55 -35.40 0.60
CA VAL A 294 4.19 -36.58 0.00
C VAL A 294 3.14 -37.61 -0.42
N ARG A 295 2.14 -37.87 0.44
CA ARG A 295 1.04 -38.81 0.14
C ARG A 295 0.20 -38.40 -1.05
N LEU A 296 -0.04 -37.10 -1.23
CA LEU A 296 -0.74 -36.54 -2.39
C LEU A 296 0.09 -36.57 -3.69
N GLY A 297 1.37 -36.94 -3.61
CA GLY A 297 2.29 -36.93 -4.75
C GLY A 297 2.69 -35.53 -5.22
N LEU A 298 2.57 -34.52 -4.35
CA LEU A 298 2.99 -33.14 -4.64
C LEU A 298 4.46 -32.86 -4.30
N CYS A 299 5.04 -33.70 -3.45
CA CYS A 299 6.46 -33.68 -3.10
C CYS A 299 7.02 -35.10 -3.26
N GLU A 300 8.26 -35.19 -3.76
CA GLU A 300 8.94 -36.48 -3.95
C GLU A 300 9.55 -37.00 -2.64
N SER A 301 9.75 -36.11 -1.66
CA SER A 301 10.36 -36.43 -0.37
C SER A 301 9.83 -35.57 0.77
N LEU A 302 9.99 -36.08 1.99
CA LEU A 302 9.59 -35.41 3.23
C LEU A 302 10.40 -34.13 3.47
N ASP A 303 11.69 -34.14 3.14
CA ASP A 303 12.58 -32.96 3.24
C ASP A 303 12.11 -31.81 2.32
N GLN A 304 11.66 -32.14 1.11
CA GLN A 304 11.10 -31.16 0.17
C GLN A 304 9.79 -30.57 0.72
N ALA A 305 8.92 -31.43 1.26
CA ALA A 305 7.64 -31.02 1.83
C ALA A 305 7.83 -30.13 3.07
N ASP A 306 8.74 -30.49 3.98
CA ASP A 306 9.13 -29.69 5.14
C ASP A 306 9.66 -28.30 4.73
N GLY A 307 10.49 -28.27 3.68
CA GLY A 307 11.01 -27.04 3.11
C GLY A 307 9.90 -26.14 2.54
N MET A 308 8.86 -26.74 1.94
CA MET A 308 7.69 -26.00 1.43
C MET A 308 6.83 -25.44 2.56
N VAL A 309 6.55 -26.24 3.61
CA VAL A 309 5.74 -25.81 4.77
C VAL A 309 6.42 -24.67 5.53
N LYS A 310 7.71 -24.80 5.85
CA LYS A 310 8.48 -23.74 6.56
C LYS A 310 8.55 -22.41 5.79
N ARG A 311 8.57 -22.45 4.45
CA ARG A 311 8.53 -21.24 3.61
C ARG A 311 7.18 -20.54 3.65
N GLN A 312 6.09 -21.27 3.91
CA GLN A 312 4.74 -20.68 4.02
C GLN A 312 4.54 -19.99 5.37
N GLU A 313 5.00 -20.57 6.48
CA GLU A 313 4.95 -19.93 7.81
C GLU A 313 5.62 -18.54 7.81
N ALA A 314 6.66 -18.36 6.98
CA ALA A 314 7.36 -17.10 6.83
C ALA A 314 6.66 -16.06 5.92
N ARG A 315 5.64 -16.47 5.13
CA ARG A 315 5.12 -15.67 4.02
C ARG A 315 3.80 -14.95 4.27
N HIS A 316 2.86 -15.41 5.12
CA HIS A 316 1.68 -14.71 5.70
C HIS A 316 0.79 -15.75 6.48
N SER A 317 -0.23 -15.27 7.24
CA SER A 317 -0.95 -15.85 8.42
C SER A 317 -1.20 -17.38 8.54
N LYS A 318 -1.38 -17.86 9.79
CA LYS A 318 -1.73 -19.25 10.22
C LYS A 318 -3.01 -19.84 9.58
N ASP A 319 -3.66 -19.06 8.73
CA ASP A 319 -4.92 -19.34 8.08
C ASP A 319 -4.81 -20.55 7.13
N ILE A 320 -5.67 -21.55 7.33
CA ILE A 320 -5.75 -22.74 6.47
C ILE A 320 -5.98 -22.40 5.00
N LEU A 321 -6.71 -21.32 4.71
CA LEU A 321 -7.04 -20.93 3.34
C LEU A 321 -5.77 -20.54 2.57
N CYS A 322 -4.86 -19.80 3.22
CA CYS A 322 -3.54 -19.48 2.66
C CYS A 322 -2.71 -20.76 2.46
N ALA A 323 -2.69 -21.65 3.47
CA ALA A 323 -1.95 -22.90 3.40
C ALA A 323 -2.42 -23.76 2.20
N LEU A 324 -3.73 -23.96 2.04
CA LEU A 324 -4.31 -24.72 0.94
C LEU A 324 -4.05 -24.04 -0.41
N TRP A 325 -4.20 -22.72 -0.50
CA TRP A 325 -4.02 -21.97 -1.74
C TRP A 325 -2.62 -22.11 -2.36
N PHE A 326 -1.58 -22.09 -1.51
CA PHE A 326 -0.20 -22.13 -1.96
C PHE A 326 0.42 -23.53 -1.97
N LEU A 327 0.04 -24.40 -1.02
CA LEU A 327 0.58 -25.76 -0.95
C LEU A 327 -0.16 -26.73 -1.88
N LEU A 328 -1.45 -26.48 -2.17
CA LEU A 328 -2.30 -27.33 -3.00
C LEU A 328 -2.95 -26.49 -4.13
N PRO A 329 -2.21 -26.10 -5.19
CA PRO A 329 -2.75 -25.24 -6.26
C PRO A 329 -4.03 -25.76 -6.92
N GLU A 330 -4.24 -27.07 -6.93
CA GLU A 330 -5.45 -27.74 -7.43
C GLU A 330 -6.71 -27.35 -6.65
N THR A 331 -6.57 -26.88 -5.40
CA THR A 331 -7.70 -26.40 -4.57
C THR A 331 -8.20 -25.01 -4.95
N LYS A 332 -7.43 -24.23 -5.74
CA LYS A 332 -7.74 -22.81 -6.03
C LYS A 332 -9.13 -22.61 -6.63
N GLY A 333 -9.55 -23.49 -7.54
CA GLY A 333 -10.88 -23.42 -8.15
C GLY A 333 -12.01 -23.55 -7.12
N CYS A 334 -11.88 -24.51 -6.20
CA CYS A 334 -12.87 -24.72 -5.13
C CYS A 334 -12.83 -23.63 -4.06
N ILE A 335 -11.64 -23.12 -3.71
CA ILE A 335 -11.52 -21.98 -2.79
C ILE A 335 -12.18 -20.76 -3.42
N ARG A 336 -11.91 -20.46 -4.71
CA ARG A 336 -12.58 -19.40 -5.45
C ARG A 336 -14.09 -19.57 -5.41
N GLN A 337 -14.61 -20.75 -5.77
CA GLN A 337 -16.04 -21.02 -5.75
C GLN A 337 -16.66 -20.84 -4.35
N SER A 338 -15.99 -21.30 -3.29
CA SER A 338 -16.46 -21.14 -1.90
C SER A 338 -16.53 -19.67 -1.48
N LEU A 339 -15.54 -18.87 -1.86
CA LEU A 339 -15.46 -17.44 -1.54
C LEU A 339 -16.46 -16.64 -2.40
N THR A 340 -16.57 -16.93 -3.70
CA THR A 340 -17.59 -16.35 -4.59
C THR A 340 -18.99 -16.66 -4.07
N SER A 341 -19.25 -17.88 -3.63
CA SER A 341 -20.55 -18.25 -3.03
C SER A 341 -20.78 -17.59 -1.66
N ALA A 342 -19.74 -17.13 -0.97
CA ALA A 342 -19.88 -16.29 0.20
C ALA A 342 -20.32 -14.88 -0.18
N TYR A 343 -19.62 -14.26 -1.13
CA TYR A 343 -19.93 -12.92 -1.63
C TYR A 343 -21.32 -12.83 -2.30
N THR A 344 -21.70 -13.78 -3.15
CA THR A 344 -23.01 -13.75 -3.82
C THR A 344 -24.17 -14.00 -2.84
N GLY A 345 -23.94 -14.83 -1.82
CA GLY A 345 -24.92 -15.16 -0.78
C GLY A 345 -25.24 -14.00 0.18
N LEU A 346 -24.56 -12.85 0.09
CA LEU A 346 -24.89 -11.66 0.89
C LEU A 346 -26.29 -11.11 0.54
N ASP A 347 -26.74 -11.25 -0.72
CA ASP A 347 -28.07 -10.79 -1.15
C ASP A 347 -29.20 -11.66 -0.59
N SER A 348 -29.03 -12.98 -0.59
CA SER A 348 -30.01 -13.90 0.00
C SER A 348 -30.03 -13.82 1.52
N SER A 349 -28.97 -13.25 2.11
CA SER A 349 -28.85 -12.99 3.55
C SER A 349 -29.40 -11.61 3.97
N LYS A 350 -29.96 -10.81 3.06
CA LYS A 350 -30.52 -9.46 3.37
C LYS A 350 -31.46 -9.47 4.56
N ARG A 351 -32.38 -10.45 4.61
CA ARG A 351 -33.32 -10.63 5.74
C ARG A 351 -32.58 -10.94 7.04
N VAL A 352 -31.61 -11.85 6.99
CA VAL A 352 -30.83 -12.31 8.16
C VAL A 352 -29.95 -11.20 8.72
N ILE A 353 -29.29 -10.40 7.87
CA ILE A 353 -28.44 -9.27 8.29
C ILE A 353 -29.30 -8.14 8.89
N LYS A 354 -30.46 -7.85 8.29
CA LYS A 354 -31.42 -6.85 8.80
C LYS A 354 -31.96 -7.19 10.18
N GLU A 355 -32.30 -8.45 10.35
CA GLU A 355 -32.84 -9.01 11.56
C GLU A 355 -31.77 -9.07 12.69
N LEU A 356 -30.51 -9.36 12.36
CA LEU A 356 -29.35 -9.29 13.27
C LEU A 356 -28.98 -7.88 13.74
N ALA A 357 -29.09 -6.92 12.82
CA ALA A 357 -28.70 -5.55 13.03
C ALA A 357 -29.91 -4.68 13.37
N GLU A 358 -30.75 -5.13 14.32
CA GLU A 358 -32.09 -4.59 14.67
C GLU A 358 -32.18 -3.04 14.73
N ALA A 359 -31.07 -2.35 14.93
CA ALA A 359 -30.94 -0.89 14.95
C ALA A 359 -30.83 -0.20 13.57
N VAL A 360 -30.53 -0.92 12.48
CA VAL A 360 -30.24 -0.33 11.17
C VAL A 360 -31.50 -0.28 10.31
N GLU A 361 -32.08 0.91 10.16
CA GLU A 361 -33.35 1.15 9.44
C GLU A 361 -33.27 1.05 7.89
N THR A 362 -32.29 0.33 7.31
CA THR A 362 -32.08 0.29 5.85
C THR A 362 -32.50 -1.04 5.21
N ASP A 363 -33.25 -0.96 4.11
CA ASP A 363 -33.72 -2.13 3.34
C ASP A 363 -32.63 -2.74 2.42
N ASP A 364 -31.44 -2.14 2.33
CA ASP A 364 -30.40 -2.52 1.36
C ASP A 364 -29.08 -3.01 1.99
N LEU A 365 -29.15 -3.64 3.16
CA LEU A 365 -28.00 -4.16 3.90
C LEU A 365 -27.11 -5.12 3.11
N GLY A 366 -27.66 -5.90 2.18
CA GLY A 366 -26.88 -6.79 1.32
C GLY A 366 -25.99 -6.04 0.33
N GLN A 367 -26.48 -4.93 -0.24
CA GLN A 367 -25.67 -4.07 -1.11
C GLN A 367 -24.61 -3.32 -0.30
N ILE A 368 -24.96 -2.85 0.89
CA ILE A 368 -24.00 -2.22 1.82
C ILE A 368 -22.87 -3.21 2.16
N ALA A 369 -23.21 -4.45 2.50
CA ALA A 369 -22.22 -5.50 2.77
C ALA A 369 -21.31 -5.76 1.56
N ARG A 370 -21.85 -5.78 0.33
CA ARG A 370 -21.02 -5.87 -0.89
C ARG A 370 -20.09 -4.69 -1.03
N ASN A 371 -20.60 -3.46 -0.94
CA ASN A 371 -19.78 -2.26 -1.05
C ASN A 371 -18.63 -2.26 -0.03
N ILE A 372 -18.89 -2.71 1.21
CA ILE A 372 -17.85 -2.88 2.23
C ILE A 372 -16.75 -3.85 1.77
N TYR A 373 -17.13 -5.03 1.27
CA TYR A 373 -16.17 -6.03 0.77
C TYR A 373 -15.35 -5.51 -0.42
N GLU A 374 -15.99 -4.80 -1.33
CA GLU A 374 -15.34 -4.24 -2.52
C GLU A 374 -14.32 -3.17 -2.13
N ILE A 375 -14.73 -2.21 -1.28
CA ILE A 375 -13.86 -1.15 -0.77
C ILE A 375 -12.66 -1.77 -0.06
N VAL A 376 -12.88 -2.68 0.88
CA VAL A 376 -11.81 -3.31 1.67
C VAL A 376 -10.88 -4.15 0.79
N ALA A 377 -11.40 -4.86 -0.21
CA ALA A 377 -10.56 -5.63 -1.13
C ALA A 377 -9.66 -4.72 -1.99
N VAL A 378 -10.22 -3.63 -2.53
CA VAL A 378 -9.46 -2.69 -3.37
C VAL A 378 -8.39 -1.96 -2.54
N THR A 379 -8.69 -1.49 -1.33
CA THR A 379 -7.70 -0.84 -0.45
C THR A 379 -6.65 -1.82 0.07
N SER A 380 -7.05 -3.04 0.46
CA SER A 380 -6.10 -4.11 0.87
C SER A 380 -5.14 -4.47 -0.26
N SER A 381 -5.59 -4.44 -1.52
CA SER A 381 -4.75 -4.64 -2.70
C SER A 381 -3.64 -3.58 -2.89
N LEU A 382 -3.82 -2.41 -2.28
CA LEU A 382 -2.85 -1.30 -2.23
C LEU A 382 -2.07 -1.30 -0.91
N ARG A 383 -2.25 -2.34 -0.09
CA ARG A 383 -1.69 -2.46 1.26
C ARG A 383 -2.06 -1.28 2.15
N ILE A 384 -3.31 -0.83 2.03
CA ILE A 384 -3.91 0.21 2.86
C ILE A 384 -5.07 -0.42 3.63
N GLY A 385 -4.97 -0.41 4.95
CA GLY A 385 -6.11 -0.74 5.81
C GLY A 385 -7.05 0.45 5.84
N ILE A 386 -8.34 0.23 5.58
CA ILE A 386 -9.29 1.35 5.55
C ILE A 386 -9.77 1.66 6.98
N PRO A 387 -9.66 2.92 7.45
CA PRO A 387 -10.18 3.29 8.77
C PRO A 387 -11.69 3.05 8.84
N ILE A 388 -12.17 2.59 10.00
CA ILE A 388 -13.60 2.32 10.21
C ILE A 388 -14.46 3.55 9.92
N GLU A 389 -13.99 4.75 10.30
CA GLU A 389 -14.73 6.00 10.10
C GLU A 389 -14.93 6.29 8.62
N VAL A 390 -13.89 6.07 7.80
CA VAL A 390 -13.95 6.25 6.34
C VAL A 390 -14.91 5.24 5.74
N LEU A 391 -14.76 3.97 6.11
CA LEU A 391 -15.55 2.87 5.55
C LEU A 391 -17.04 3.01 5.91
N ALA A 392 -17.37 3.25 7.17
CA ALA A 392 -18.73 3.44 7.64
C ALA A 392 -19.40 4.65 6.94
N SER A 393 -18.67 5.77 6.83
CA SER A 393 -19.16 6.96 6.14
C SER A 393 -19.38 6.72 4.64
N ALA A 394 -18.46 6.03 3.96
CA ALA A 394 -18.55 5.73 2.53
C ALA A 394 -19.79 4.91 2.15
N VAL A 395 -20.25 4.04 3.07
CA VAL A 395 -21.45 3.22 2.86
C VAL A 395 -22.69 3.78 3.58
N GLY A 396 -22.60 4.96 4.19
CA GLY A 396 -23.72 5.64 4.84
C GLY A 396 -24.20 5.02 6.15
N ILE A 397 -23.33 4.31 6.88
CA ILE A 397 -23.64 3.69 8.18
C ILE A 397 -23.13 4.57 9.33
N SER A 398 -23.92 4.70 10.41
CA SER A 398 -23.48 5.37 11.64
C SER A 398 -22.50 4.52 12.46
N PHE A 399 -21.65 5.14 13.29
CA PHE A 399 -20.71 4.35 14.10
C PHE A 399 -21.40 3.41 15.11
N SER A 400 -22.57 3.79 15.63
CA SER A 400 -23.39 2.91 16.49
C SER A 400 -23.92 1.70 15.71
N ASP A 401 -24.37 1.90 14.48
CA ASP A 401 -24.85 0.83 13.61
C ASP A 401 -23.70 -0.09 13.19
N TRP A 402 -22.52 0.48 12.94
CA TRP A 402 -21.30 -0.27 12.71
C TRP A 402 -20.98 -1.21 13.87
N GLN A 403 -21.07 -0.75 15.12
CA GLN A 403 -20.84 -1.63 16.28
C GLN A 403 -21.87 -2.77 16.35
N ASN A 404 -23.09 -2.56 15.89
CA ASN A 404 -24.10 -3.62 15.85
C ASN A 404 -23.84 -4.63 14.73
N LEU A 405 -23.20 -4.19 13.64
CA LEU A 405 -22.82 -5.00 12.50
C LEU A 405 -21.51 -5.81 12.71
N TRP A 406 -20.75 -5.53 13.78
CA TRP A 406 -19.49 -6.19 14.14
C TRP A 406 -19.55 -6.81 15.54
N LYS A 407 -19.26 -8.10 15.67
CA LYS A 407 -19.27 -8.82 16.96
C LYS A 407 -17.86 -9.28 17.30
N ALA A 408 -17.37 -8.88 18.48
CA ALA A 408 -16.03 -9.22 18.96
C ALA A 408 -14.86 -8.85 18.01
N GLY A 409 -15.03 -7.80 17.19
CA GLY A 409 -14.01 -7.32 16.24
C GLY A 409 -14.14 -7.88 14.82
N GLU A 410 -15.09 -8.78 14.56
CA GLU A 410 -15.32 -9.36 13.24
C GLU A 410 -16.70 -8.95 12.71
N PRO A 411 -16.86 -8.74 11.39
CA PRO A 411 -18.18 -8.44 10.82
C PRO A 411 -19.11 -9.66 10.96
N LEU A 412 -20.39 -9.38 11.16
CA LEU A 412 -21.42 -10.40 11.27
C LEU A 412 -21.62 -11.27 10.02
N TRP A 413 -20.86 -11.10 8.92
CA TRP A 413 -21.05 -11.85 7.66
C TRP A 413 -19.71 -12.15 6.94
N GLY A 414 -18.63 -12.38 7.71
CA GLY A 414 -17.28 -11.91 7.40
C GLY A 414 -16.17 -12.78 6.80
N LEU A 415 -15.40 -12.18 5.88
CA LEU A 415 -14.02 -12.52 5.51
C LEU A 415 -13.09 -11.31 5.73
N LEU A 416 -13.48 -10.39 6.61
CA LEU A 416 -12.74 -9.18 6.91
C LEU A 416 -12.25 -9.27 8.35
N ASP A 417 -11.15 -8.59 8.61
CA ASP A 417 -10.49 -8.57 9.91
C ASP A 417 -10.21 -7.12 10.34
N GLN A 418 -10.15 -6.91 11.65
CA GLN A 418 -9.94 -5.60 12.26
C GLN A 418 -8.58 -5.55 12.95
N SER A 419 -7.82 -4.50 12.68
CA SER A 419 -6.50 -4.26 13.26
C SER A 419 -6.41 -2.87 13.90
N GLU A 420 -5.66 -2.72 14.98
CA GLU A 420 -5.42 -1.41 15.61
C GLU A 420 -4.45 -0.56 14.77
N LEU A 421 -4.81 0.70 14.50
CA LEU A 421 -3.90 1.71 13.96
C LEU A 421 -3.17 2.39 15.12
N SER A 422 -1.89 2.04 15.30
CA SER A 422 -1.04 2.43 16.44
C SER A 422 -0.94 3.93 16.70
N ASP A 423 -1.23 4.76 15.70
CA ASP A 423 -0.90 6.19 15.71
C ASP A 423 -2.10 7.11 15.99
N VAL A 424 -3.33 6.61 15.89
CA VAL A 424 -4.57 7.42 15.94
C VAL A 424 -5.58 6.89 16.96
N GLY A 425 -5.37 5.67 17.48
CA GLY A 425 -6.36 5.02 18.35
C GLY A 425 -7.65 4.63 17.62
N SER A 426 -7.57 4.52 16.30
CA SER A 426 -8.63 4.00 15.43
C SER A 426 -8.29 2.57 15.00
N TYR A 427 -9.21 1.93 14.29
CA TYR A 427 -9.01 0.60 13.74
C TYR A 427 -9.09 0.64 12.22
N ALA A 428 -8.24 -0.16 11.58
CA ALA A 428 -8.29 -0.41 10.15
C ALA A 428 -8.93 -1.76 9.88
N ILE A 429 -9.77 -1.80 8.85
CA ILE A 429 -10.36 -3.02 8.32
C ILE A 429 -9.53 -3.52 7.13
N TRP A 430 -9.27 -4.82 7.13
CA TRP A 430 -8.57 -5.54 6.08
C TRP A 430 -9.42 -6.70 5.59
N THR A 431 -9.11 -7.21 4.41
CA THR A 431 -9.47 -8.60 4.10
C THR A 431 -8.72 -9.52 5.05
N ARG A 432 -9.34 -10.64 5.42
CA ARG A 432 -8.74 -11.69 6.28
C ARG A 432 -7.35 -12.13 5.82
N ASN A 433 -7.12 -12.21 4.51
CA ASN A 433 -5.81 -12.53 3.93
C ASN A 433 -5.72 -12.13 2.44
N ASP A 434 -4.52 -12.26 1.88
CA ASP A 434 -4.23 -11.94 0.47
C ASP A 434 -5.03 -12.78 -0.53
N VAL A 435 -5.37 -14.02 -0.19
CA VAL A 435 -6.17 -14.89 -1.07
C VAL A 435 -7.60 -14.38 -1.15
N VAL A 436 -8.18 -13.96 -0.02
CA VAL A 436 -9.49 -13.30 0.01
C VAL A 436 -9.44 -12.01 -0.82
N THR A 437 -8.39 -11.20 -0.69
CA THR A 437 -8.17 -10.03 -1.57
C THR A 437 -8.19 -10.44 -3.04
N GLU A 438 -7.38 -11.43 -3.43
CA GLU A 438 -7.26 -11.86 -4.83
C GLU A 438 -8.60 -12.30 -5.42
N VAL A 439 -9.35 -13.13 -4.69
CA VAL A 439 -10.63 -13.66 -5.17
C VAL A 439 -11.71 -12.57 -5.22
N LEU A 440 -11.80 -11.70 -4.21
CA LEU A 440 -12.75 -10.59 -4.23
C LEU A 440 -12.46 -9.63 -5.38
N LEU A 441 -11.19 -9.27 -5.62
CA LEU A 441 -10.83 -8.42 -6.76
C LEU A 441 -11.23 -9.05 -8.10
N HIS A 442 -11.05 -10.37 -8.25
CA HIS A 442 -11.48 -11.06 -9.46
C HIS A 442 -13.01 -10.96 -9.68
N ILE A 443 -13.78 -10.95 -8.60
CA ILE A 443 -15.23 -10.73 -8.66
C ILE A 443 -15.54 -9.27 -9.03
N VAL A 444 -14.93 -8.30 -8.33
CA VAL A 444 -15.15 -6.86 -8.55
C VAL A 444 -14.83 -6.44 -9.99
N ARG A 445 -13.77 -6.99 -10.56
CA ARG A 445 -13.28 -6.65 -11.90
C ARG A 445 -13.96 -7.46 -13.02
N ALA A 446 -14.99 -8.24 -12.70
CA ALA A 446 -15.64 -9.19 -13.61
C ALA A 446 -14.63 -10.08 -14.39
N GLY A 447 -13.54 -10.48 -13.74
CA GLY A 447 -12.35 -11.08 -14.36
C GLY A 447 -11.06 -10.29 -14.07
N ASP A 448 -9.99 -10.51 -14.85
CA ASP A 448 -8.69 -9.84 -14.61
C ASP A 448 -8.50 -8.53 -15.41
N THR A 449 -9.49 -8.12 -16.19
CA THR A 449 -9.33 -7.09 -17.23
C THR A 449 -9.84 -5.70 -16.86
N ASP A 450 -10.83 -5.57 -15.97
CA ASP A 450 -11.44 -4.26 -15.69
C ASP A 450 -10.84 -3.56 -14.46
N ARG A 451 -9.77 -2.79 -14.68
CA ARG A 451 -9.19 -1.94 -13.65
C ARG A 451 -9.95 -0.62 -13.43
N GLN A 452 -10.97 -0.30 -14.23
CA GLN A 452 -11.80 0.87 -14.00
C GLN A 452 -12.75 0.68 -12.81
N ALA A 453 -13.17 -0.57 -12.55
CA ALA A 453 -13.94 -0.93 -11.36
C ALA A 453 -13.22 -0.51 -10.06
N ASP A 454 -11.90 -0.76 -9.96
CA ASP A 454 -11.07 -0.32 -8.82
C ASP A 454 -11.20 1.19 -8.58
N ALA A 455 -11.18 2.01 -9.64
CA ALA A 455 -11.24 3.46 -9.51
C ALA A 455 -12.61 3.91 -8.97
N THR A 456 -13.71 3.33 -9.44
CA THR A 456 -15.07 3.63 -8.94
C THR A 456 -15.22 3.28 -7.45
N VAL A 457 -14.63 2.16 -7.03
CA VAL A 457 -14.65 1.72 -5.63
C VAL A 457 -13.81 2.68 -4.76
N LEU A 458 -12.62 3.07 -5.21
CA LEU A 458 -11.79 4.06 -4.51
C LEU A 458 -12.46 5.44 -4.44
N GLU A 459 -13.16 5.84 -5.49
CA GLU A 459 -13.94 7.08 -5.52
C GLU A 459 -15.04 7.06 -4.46
N THR A 460 -15.72 5.92 -4.29
CA THR A 460 -16.73 5.73 -3.24
C THR A 460 -16.13 5.85 -1.84
N ALA A 461 -14.95 5.25 -1.62
CA ALA A 461 -14.23 5.37 -0.35
C ALA A 461 -13.83 6.83 -0.03
N LEU A 462 -13.31 7.56 -1.04
CA LEU A 462 -12.96 8.97 -0.91
C LEU A 462 -14.19 9.87 -0.74
N ALA A 463 -15.32 9.52 -1.36
CA ALA A 463 -16.58 10.24 -1.17
C ALA A 463 -17.07 10.18 0.29
N GLY A 464 -16.73 9.11 1.01
CA GLY A 464 -16.96 8.97 2.45
C GLY A 464 -16.13 9.93 3.32
N CYS A 465 -15.14 10.63 2.77
CA CYS A 465 -14.23 11.47 3.56
C CYS A 465 -14.77 12.85 3.95
N VAL A 466 -15.92 12.89 4.59
CA VAL A 466 -16.76 14.10 4.77
C VAL A 466 -16.47 14.93 6.02
N SER A 467 -15.51 14.54 6.87
CA SER A 467 -15.26 15.22 8.15
C SER A 467 -13.81 15.63 8.33
N SER A 468 -13.59 16.66 9.16
CA SER A 468 -12.27 17.17 9.56
C SER A 468 -11.47 16.23 10.47
N ASN A 469 -11.86 14.97 10.66
CA ASN A 469 -11.15 14.03 11.52
C ASN A 469 -9.82 13.59 10.84
N PRO A 470 -8.69 13.58 11.58
CA PRO A 470 -7.39 13.16 11.05
C PRO A 470 -7.37 11.82 10.31
N ALA A 471 -8.20 10.84 10.72
CA ALA A 471 -8.25 9.52 10.08
C ALA A 471 -8.63 9.58 8.59
N TYR A 472 -9.55 10.48 8.22
CA TYR A 472 -9.94 10.69 6.82
C TYR A 472 -8.81 11.29 6.01
N ARG A 473 -8.16 12.32 6.55
CA ARG A 473 -7.04 13.01 5.92
C ARG A 473 -5.84 12.09 5.75
N GLU A 474 -5.52 11.27 6.76
CA GLU A 474 -4.46 10.27 6.70
C GLU A 474 -4.74 9.20 5.65
N PHE A 475 -5.99 8.71 5.55
CA PHE A 475 -6.39 7.78 4.50
C PHE A 475 -6.22 8.38 3.09
N ILE A 476 -6.68 9.63 2.88
CA ILE A 476 -6.54 10.32 1.59
C ILE A 476 -5.06 10.47 1.22
N VAL A 477 -4.20 10.89 2.16
CA VAL A 477 -2.76 11.04 1.93
C VAL A 477 -2.10 9.68 1.68
N GLU A 478 -2.43 8.64 2.45
CA GLU A 478 -1.86 7.31 2.22
C GLU A 478 -2.21 6.80 0.82
N LEU A 479 -3.47 6.95 0.39
CA LEU A 479 -3.95 6.53 -0.92
C LEU A 479 -3.34 7.35 -2.07
N LEU A 480 -3.52 8.67 -2.07
CA LEU A 480 -3.21 9.54 -3.22
C LEU A 480 -1.75 10.03 -3.25
N VAL A 481 -1.08 10.08 -2.10
CA VAL A 481 0.30 10.59 -1.97
C VAL A 481 1.29 9.45 -1.81
N ASN A 482 1.16 8.63 -0.77
CA ASN A 482 2.16 7.62 -0.42
C ASN A 482 2.10 6.40 -1.35
N ARG A 483 0.90 5.99 -1.77
CA ARG A 483 0.65 4.87 -2.69
C ARG A 483 0.47 5.30 -4.15
N ARG A 484 0.87 6.53 -4.48
CA ARG A 484 0.80 7.09 -5.83
C ARG A 484 1.43 6.19 -6.91
N SER A 485 2.53 5.52 -6.61
CA SER A 485 3.20 4.63 -7.57
C SER A 485 2.34 3.41 -7.94
N GLU A 486 1.51 2.92 -7.02
CA GLU A 486 0.63 1.78 -7.22
C GLU A 486 -0.62 2.19 -8.02
N LEU A 487 -1.08 3.44 -7.85
CA LEU A 487 -2.19 4.03 -8.62
C LEU A 487 -1.87 4.16 -10.13
N LYS A 488 -0.59 4.13 -10.53
CA LYS A 488 -0.20 4.13 -11.96
C LYS A 488 -0.73 2.95 -12.76
N ARG A 489 -1.23 1.91 -12.07
CA ARG A 489 -1.89 0.75 -12.71
C ARG A 489 -3.28 1.10 -13.28
N LEU A 490 -3.84 2.24 -12.86
CA LEU A 490 -5.14 2.78 -13.26
C LEU A 490 -4.98 3.82 -14.38
N ASP A 491 -6.08 4.17 -15.05
CA ASP A 491 -6.08 5.27 -16.01
C ASP A 491 -5.76 6.61 -15.34
N ALA A 492 -4.95 7.44 -16.01
CA ALA A 492 -4.46 8.69 -15.42
C ALA A 492 -5.60 9.69 -15.12
N ASN A 493 -6.67 9.72 -15.94
CA ASN A 493 -7.83 10.57 -15.70
C ASN A 493 -8.72 10.00 -14.59
N ALA A 494 -8.80 8.67 -14.46
CA ALA A 494 -9.51 8.04 -13.35
C ALA A 494 -8.86 8.43 -12.01
N VAL A 495 -7.53 8.41 -11.91
CA VAL A 495 -6.83 8.86 -10.68
C VAL A 495 -7.01 10.36 -10.45
N LEU A 496 -7.05 11.17 -11.51
CA LEU A 496 -7.35 12.60 -11.36
C LEU A 496 -8.74 12.83 -10.78
N LYS A 497 -9.74 12.04 -11.22
CA LYS A 497 -11.08 12.06 -10.64
C LYS A 497 -11.07 11.71 -9.15
N LEU A 498 -10.19 10.80 -8.71
CA LEU A 498 -10.01 10.51 -7.28
C LEU A 498 -9.51 11.74 -6.50
N PHE A 499 -8.56 12.50 -7.05
CA PHE A 499 -8.13 13.76 -6.45
C PHE A 499 -9.28 14.78 -6.39
N ASP A 500 -10.06 14.90 -7.46
CA ASP A 500 -11.19 15.83 -7.52
C ASP A 500 -12.26 15.47 -6.47
N THR A 501 -12.59 14.18 -6.34
CA THR A 501 -13.50 13.68 -5.31
C THR A 501 -12.97 13.97 -3.92
N ALA A 502 -11.70 13.67 -3.64
CA ALA A 502 -11.11 13.94 -2.33
C ALA A 502 -11.13 15.43 -1.96
N ILE A 503 -10.82 16.32 -2.91
CA ILE A 503 -10.85 17.78 -2.69
C ILE A 503 -12.29 18.28 -2.51
N ALA A 504 -13.27 17.69 -3.20
CA ALA A 504 -14.66 18.10 -3.11
C ALA A 504 -15.35 17.62 -1.82
N THR A 505 -14.99 16.43 -1.32
CA THR A 505 -15.64 15.83 -0.15
C THR A 505 -14.97 16.18 1.17
N PHE A 506 -13.64 16.30 1.19
CA PHE A 506 -12.93 16.65 2.41
C PHE A 506 -13.18 18.12 2.77
N PRO A 507 -13.78 18.43 3.94
CA PRO A 507 -14.27 19.77 4.25
C PRO A 507 -13.14 20.79 4.47
N ASP A 508 -11.97 20.31 4.89
CA ASP A 508 -10.80 21.15 5.07
C ASP A 508 -9.96 21.17 3.81
N GLN A 509 -9.51 22.36 3.45
CA GLN A 509 -8.48 22.49 2.43
C GLN A 509 -7.16 21.87 2.90
N ASP A 510 -6.48 21.11 2.03
CA ASP A 510 -5.16 20.57 2.31
C ASP A 510 -4.19 20.82 1.15
N ARG A 511 -3.20 21.67 1.42
CA ARG A 511 -2.12 21.99 0.48
C ARG A 511 -1.38 20.75 -0.05
N THR A 512 -1.21 19.72 0.76
CA THR A 512 -0.51 18.49 0.38
C THR A 512 -1.26 17.79 -0.75
N ILE A 513 -2.58 17.65 -0.61
CA ILE A 513 -3.42 17.00 -1.62
C ILE A 513 -3.41 17.82 -2.92
N ALA A 514 -3.56 19.15 -2.82
CA ALA A 514 -3.51 20.06 -3.97
C ALA A 514 -2.14 20.02 -4.69
N HIS A 515 -1.03 20.03 -3.95
CA HIS A 515 0.32 19.90 -4.52
C HIS A 515 0.47 18.57 -5.27
N HIS A 516 0.06 17.45 -4.66
CA HIS A 516 0.20 16.14 -5.27
C HIS A 516 -0.71 15.92 -6.48
N ARG A 517 -1.88 16.56 -6.53
CA ARG A 517 -2.71 16.64 -7.74
C ARG A 517 -1.96 17.33 -8.88
N GLY A 518 -1.37 18.50 -8.63
CA GLY A 518 -0.54 19.20 -9.63
C GLY A 518 0.65 18.37 -10.09
N LEU A 519 1.30 17.63 -9.17
CA LEU A 519 2.37 16.70 -9.54
C LEU A 519 1.87 15.53 -10.39
N TRP A 520 0.65 15.01 -10.16
CA TRP A 520 0.05 13.93 -10.96
C TRP A 520 -0.20 14.39 -12.40
N ILE A 521 -0.79 15.58 -12.56
CA ILE A 521 -1.00 16.19 -13.88
C ILE A 521 0.34 16.35 -14.60
N LYS A 522 1.37 16.85 -13.90
CA LYS A 522 2.71 16.99 -14.48
C LYS A 522 3.30 15.65 -14.97
N SER A 523 3.23 14.58 -14.17
CA SER A 523 3.97 13.35 -14.47
C SER A 523 3.21 12.34 -15.31
N GLU A 524 1.90 12.19 -15.13
CA GLU A 524 1.11 11.15 -15.79
C GLU A 524 0.23 11.70 -16.92
N ILE A 525 -0.36 12.89 -16.76
CA ILE A 525 -1.12 13.55 -17.85
C ILE A 525 -0.16 14.21 -18.84
N GLY A 526 0.92 14.82 -18.33
CA GLY A 526 1.94 15.48 -19.12
C GLY A 526 1.53 16.87 -19.64
N ASP A 527 0.46 17.46 -19.13
CA ASP A 527 0.09 18.86 -19.39
C ASP A 527 0.76 19.78 -18.36
N PHE A 528 1.87 20.39 -18.77
CA PHE A 528 2.68 21.20 -17.87
C PHE A 528 2.09 22.59 -17.63
N GLU A 529 1.30 23.12 -18.56
CA GLU A 529 0.64 24.42 -18.38
C GLU A 529 -0.46 24.29 -17.33
N TRP A 530 -1.29 23.25 -17.46
CA TRP A 530 -2.29 22.94 -16.46
C TRP A 530 -1.66 22.61 -15.11
N ALA A 531 -0.65 21.74 -15.06
CA ALA A 531 0.05 21.44 -13.82
C ALA A 531 0.62 22.71 -13.15
N TYR A 532 1.17 23.64 -13.93
CA TYR A 532 1.68 24.90 -13.38
C TYR A 532 0.59 25.74 -12.70
N ARG A 533 -0.60 25.85 -13.32
CA ARG A 533 -1.74 26.60 -12.75
C ARG A 533 -2.24 25.95 -11.45
N GLU A 534 -2.35 24.63 -11.44
CA GLU A 534 -2.76 23.85 -10.26
C GLU A 534 -1.78 23.99 -9.10
N LEU A 535 -0.49 24.03 -9.40
CA LEU A 535 0.54 24.31 -8.39
C LEU A 535 0.47 25.76 -7.88
N GLU A 536 0.05 26.73 -8.71
CA GLU A 536 -0.16 28.11 -8.27
C GLU A 536 -1.33 28.18 -7.29
N ASP A 537 -2.45 27.52 -7.62
CA ASP A 537 -3.62 27.43 -6.76
C ASP A 537 -3.28 26.73 -5.44
N ALA A 538 -2.47 25.65 -5.48
CA ALA A 538 -2.01 24.93 -4.29
C ALA A 538 -1.26 25.84 -3.30
N LYS A 539 -0.54 26.89 -3.74
CA LYS A 539 0.14 27.82 -2.81
C LYS A 539 -0.83 28.67 -2.01
N ALA A 540 -2.02 28.96 -2.55
CA ALA A 540 -3.06 29.71 -1.84
C ALA A 540 -3.79 28.86 -0.79
N VAL A 541 -3.71 27.54 -0.90
CA VAL A 541 -4.32 26.58 0.01
C VAL A 541 -3.59 26.58 1.36
N SER A 542 -4.36 26.67 2.46
CA SER A 542 -3.80 26.55 3.81
C SER A 542 -3.45 25.09 4.13
N PRO A 543 -2.43 24.83 4.97
CA PRO A 543 -2.17 23.48 5.42
C PRO A 543 -3.28 23.03 6.37
N TYR A 544 -3.56 21.73 6.38
CA TYR A 544 -4.50 21.16 7.34
C TYR A 544 -4.00 21.34 8.78
N ILE A 545 -4.90 21.80 9.67
CA ILE A 545 -4.56 22.28 11.04
C ILE A 545 -3.90 21.18 11.89
N PHE A 546 -4.29 19.93 11.72
CA PHE A 546 -3.78 18.79 12.49
C PHE A 546 -2.68 18.01 11.76
N SER A 547 -2.10 18.56 10.68
CA SER A 547 -1.02 17.89 9.95
C SER A 547 0.25 17.77 10.81
N LYS A 548 0.83 16.56 10.89
CA LYS A 548 2.12 16.32 11.56
C LYS A 548 3.28 17.03 10.84
N SER A 549 3.14 17.26 9.53
CA SER A 549 4.09 17.97 8.69
C SER A 549 3.36 18.84 7.67
N GLU A 550 3.74 20.10 7.56
CA GLU A 550 3.22 21.03 6.56
C GLU A 550 3.95 20.87 5.23
N GLU A 551 3.19 20.78 4.13
CA GLU A 551 3.73 20.89 2.78
C GLU A 551 4.28 22.31 2.58
N ARG A 552 5.59 22.41 2.36
CA ARG A 552 6.30 23.69 2.28
C ARG A 552 6.06 24.34 0.92
N ILE A 553 5.79 25.64 0.91
CA ILE A 553 5.60 26.43 -0.32
C ILE A 553 6.85 26.31 -1.22
N GLU A 554 8.04 26.22 -0.62
CA GLU A 554 9.30 26.02 -1.33
C GLU A 554 9.33 24.77 -2.21
N LEU A 555 8.65 23.68 -1.79
CA LEU A 555 8.56 22.46 -2.60
C LEU A 555 7.64 22.66 -3.81
N ILE A 556 6.55 23.42 -3.65
CA ILE A 556 5.64 23.76 -4.73
C ILE A 556 6.34 24.66 -5.76
N GLU A 557 7.12 25.65 -5.32
CA GLU A 557 7.93 26.51 -6.20
C GLU A 557 8.95 25.69 -7.01
N THR A 558 9.57 24.67 -6.40
CA THR A 558 10.44 23.72 -7.12
C THR A 558 9.69 22.95 -8.21
N SER A 559 8.47 22.49 -7.89
CA SER A 559 7.60 21.78 -8.83
C SER A 559 7.17 22.68 -10.00
N GLN A 560 6.88 23.96 -9.75
CA GLN A 560 6.53 24.95 -10.77
C GLN A 560 7.70 25.24 -11.72
N ALA A 561 8.90 25.44 -11.17
CA ALA A 561 10.11 25.60 -11.98
C ALA A 561 10.33 24.41 -12.92
N ALA A 562 10.11 23.20 -12.41
CA ALA A 562 10.22 22.00 -13.23
C ALA A 562 9.16 21.94 -14.35
N CYS A 563 7.93 22.40 -14.12
CA CYS A 563 6.92 22.51 -15.20
C CYS A 563 7.40 23.47 -16.30
N ILE A 564 7.91 24.64 -15.93
CA ILE A 564 8.40 25.64 -16.91
C ILE A 564 9.57 25.08 -17.72
N VAL A 565 10.56 24.45 -17.08
CA VAL A 565 11.70 23.85 -17.80
C VAL A 565 11.26 22.77 -18.77
N GLN A 566 10.26 21.96 -18.40
CA GLN A 566 9.71 20.95 -19.29
C GLN A 566 8.96 21.57 -20.49
N GLN A 567 8.22 22.66 -20.29
CA GLN A 567 7.59 23.43 -21.39
C GLN A 567 8.64 23.99 -22.35
N VAL A 568 9.77 24.51 -21.81
CA VAL A 568 10.91 24.98 -22.64
C VAL A 568 11.51 23.82 -23.45
N GLN A 569 11.72 22.65 -22.83
CA GLN A 569 12.25 21.47 -23.53
C GLN A 569 11.34 20.96 -24.65
N ARG A 570 10.02 21.12 -24.49
CA ARG A 570 9.03 20.79 -25.53
C ARG A 570 8.82 21.88 -26.58
N GLY A 571 9.44 23.05 -26.41
CA GLY A 571 9.25 24.20 -27.29
C GLY A 571 7.89 24.88 -27.14
N GLU A 572 7.15 24.61 -26.06
CA GLU A 572 5.87 25.26 -25.72
C GLU A 572 6.09 26.71 -25.26
N ILE A 573 7.23 26.98 -24.61
CA ILE A 573 7.71 28.30 -24.21
C ILE A 573 9.15 28.52 -24.73
N SER A 574 9.50 29.74 -25.13
CA SER A 574 10.88 30.07 -25.51
C SER A 574 11.83 30.04 -24.32
N ALA A 575 13.07 29.55 -24.50
CA ALA A 575 14.07 29.53 -23.45
C ALA A 575 14.34 30.93 -22.84
N ASP A 576 14.33 31.97 -23.68
CA ASP A 576 14.52 33.37 -23.28
C ASP A 576 13.48 33.88 -22.28
N SER A 577 12.26 33.36 -22.32
CA SER A 577 11.19 33.76 -21.39
C SER A 577 11.02 32.75 -20.25
N GLY A 578 11.10 31.45 -20.55
CA GLY A 578 10.86 30.37 -19.59
C GLY A 578 11.97 30.19 -18.57
N LEU A 579 13.26 30.23 -18.98
CA LEU A 579 14.35 30.02 -18.04
C LEU A 579 14.39 31.10 -16.94
N PRO A 580 14.28 32.42 -17.24
CA PRO A 580 14.19 33.44 -16.19
C PRO A 580 13.02 33.24 -15.22
N MET A 581 11.88 32.75 -15.70
CA MET A 581 10.74 32.43 -14.83
C MET A 581 11.04 31.24 -13.91
N ALA A 582 11.59 30.15 -14.45
CA ALA A 582 11.99 28.98 -13.67
C ALA A 582 13.01 29.36 -12.59
N TRP A 583 14.00 30.20 -12.94
CA TRP A 583 14.99 30.74 -12.02
C TRP A 583 14.36 31.45 -10.82
N LYS A 584 13.41 32.34 -11.07
CA LYS A 584 12.72 33.09 -10.02
C LYS A 584 11.97 32.17 -9.03
N HIS A 585 11.40 31.07 -9.52
CA HIS A 585 10.77 30.07 -8.65
C HIS A 585 11.82 29.31 -7.81
N LEU A 586 12.95 28.93 -8.41
CA LEU A 586 14.01 28.21 -7.69
C LEU A 586 14.70 29.08 -6.62
N GLU A 587 14.86 30.38 -6.86
CA GLU A 587 15.31 31.33 -5.85
C GLU A 587 14.37 31.38 -4.64
N ARG A 588 13.06 31.35 -4.88
CA ARG A 588 12.04 31.28 -3.80
C ARG A 588 12.08 29.94 -3.09
N ALA A 589 12.28 28.84 -3.82
CA ALA A 589 12.37 27.50 -3.26
C ALA A 589 13.60 27.31 -2.34
N CYS A 590 14.72 27.96 -2.65
CA CYS A 590 15.95 27.87 -1.84
C CYS A 590 16.02 28.94 -0.74
N SER A 591 14.87 29.36 -0.19
CA SER A 591 14.82 30.28 0.93
C SER A 591 15.62 29.75 2.14
N PRO A 592 16.30 30.61 2.93
CA PRO A 592 17.02 30.18 4.13
C PRO A 592 16.15 29.47 5.18
N ARG A 593 14.82 29.60 5.09
CA ARG A 593 13.84 28.92 5.94
C ARG A 593 13.68 27.46 5.56
N GLY A 594 13.68 27.16 4.26
CA GLY A 594 13.34 25.86 3.69
C GLY A 594 14.52 25.05 3.14
N LEU A 595 15.71 25.63 3.03
CA LEU A 595 16.86 24.99 2.40
C LEU A 595 17.20 23.62 3.03
N ASP A 596 17.18 22.59 2.18
CA ASP A 596 17.64 21.23 2.45
C ASP A 596 18.46 20.74 1.25
N LEU A 597 19.43 19.86 1.49
CA LEU A 597 20.34 19.36 0.45
C LEU A 597 19.61 18.64 -0.68
N HIS A 598 18.53 17.92 -0.36
CA HIS A 598 17.71 17.24 -1.36
C HIS A 598 16.99 18.23 -2.28
N THR A 599 16.34 19.26 -1.71
CA THR A 599 15.70 20.32 -2.49
C THR A 599 16.73 21.06 -3.35
N LEU A 600 17.92 21.35 -2.81
CA LEU A 600 19.00 21.99 -3.56
C LEU A 600 19.46 21.13 -4.75
N HIS A 601 19.62 19.82 -4.55
CA HIS A 601 19.96 18.87 -5.61
C HIS A 601 18.92 18.86 -6.72
N ILE A 602 17.62 18.79 -6.36
CA ILE A 602 16.53 18.82 -7.35
C ILE A 602 16.54 20.15 -8.12
N SER A 603 16.60 21.28 -7.42
CA SER A 603 16.63 22.62 -8.02
C SER A 603 17.80 22.79 -8.99
N GLY A 604 19.01 22.39 -8.59
CA GLY A 604 20.18 22.42 -9.47
C GLY A 604 20.04 21.46 -10.67
N GLY A 605 19.38 20.31 -10.49
CA GLY A 605 19.05 19.39 -11.58
C GLY A 605 18.09 20.02 -12.60
N ILE A 606 17.08 20.77 -12.14
CA ILE A 606 16.14 21.52 -12.99
C ILE A 606 16.89 22.61 -13.77
N LEU A 607 17.80 23.35 -13.13
CA LEU A 607 18.61 24.37 -13.79
C LEU A 607 19.52 23.77 -14.87
N LEU A 608 20.17 22.65 -14.59
CA LEU A 608 20.97 21.92 -15.57
C LEU A 608 20.12 21.50 -16.78
N GLN A 609 18.93 20.95 -16.53
CA GLN A 609 17.99 20.57 -17.59
C GLN A 609 17.56 21.77 -18.45
N GLY A 610 17.31 22.93 -17.83
CA GLY A 610 16.99 24.17 -18.52
C GLY A 610 18.17 24.69 -19.34
N ALA A 611 19.38 24.71 -18.79
CA ALA A 611 20.58 25.13 -19.49
C ALA A 611 20.86 24.26 -20.72
N LEU A 612 20.68 22.93 -20.61
CA LEU A 612 20.87 22.02 -21.74
C LEU A 612 19.81 22.17 -22.84
N ALA A 613 18.63 22.70 -22.51
CA ALA A 613 17.58 23.00 -23.49
C ALA A 613 17.88 24.27 -24.31
N GLU A 614 18.78 25.14 -23.84
CA GLU A 614 19.16 26.35 -24.55
C GLU A 614 19.92 26.02 -25.83
N SER A 615 19.48 26.55 -26.96
CA SER A 615 20.04 26.30 -28.29
C SER A 615 21.28 27.14 -28.57
N ASP A 616 21.32 28.35 -28.03
CA ASP A 616 22.45 29.27 -28.15
C ASP A 616 23.60 28.81 -27.25
N GLN A 617 24.77 28.55 -27.84
CA GLN A 617 25.92 28.04 -27.09
C GLN A 617 26.44 29.01 -26.03
N GLU A 618 26.40 30.31 -26.29
CA GLU A 618 26.82 31.33 -25.33
C GLU A 618 25.84 31.38 -24.15
N LYS A 619 24.53 31.47 -24.43
CA LYS A 619 23.50 31.47 -23.37
C LYS A 619 23.49 30.18 -22.57
N ARG A 620 23.72 29.03 -23.23
CA ARG A 620 23.87 27.73 -22.57
C ARG A 620 25.04 27.74 -21.58
N ARG A 621 26.22 28.23 -21.99
CA ARG A 621 27.38 28.33 -21.09
C ARG A 621 27.10 29.23 -19.89
N ILE A 622 26.50 30.41 -20.11
CA ILE A 622 26.12 31.32 -19.03
C ILE A 622 25.15 30.64 -18.06
N SER A 623 24.12 29.94 -18.59
CA SER A 623 23.13 29.21 -17.78
C SER A 623 23.75 28.07 -16.98
N LEU A 624 24.75 27.36 -17.51
CA LEU A 624 25.51 26.34 -16.78
C LEU A 624 26.35 26.93 -15.65
N CYS A 625 27.02 28.07 -15.90
CA CYS A 625 27.76 28.78 -14.85
C CYS A 625 26.83 29.27 -13.74
N GLU A 626 25.67 29.81 -14.10
CA GLU A 626 24.63 30.21 -13.16
C GLU A 626 24.13 29.01 -12.33
N SER A 627 23.86 27.88 -12.98
CA SER A 627 23.45 26.63 -12.30
C SER A 627 24.47 26.19 -11.25
N LEU A 628 25.77 26.26 -11.56
CA LEU A 628 26.84 25.96 -10.61
C LEU A 628 26.85 26.95 -9.44
N ARG A 629 26.71 28.26 -9.72
CA ARG A 629 26.66 29.29 -8.69
C ARG A 629 25.52 29.04 -7.71
N PHE A 630 24.32 28.76 -8.21
CA PHE A 630 23.15 28.48 -7.40
C PHE A 630 23.36 27.30 -6.44
N VAL A 631 23.89 26.18 -6.96
CA VAL A 631 24.16 24.98 -6.15
C VAL A 631 25.25 25.26 -5.10
N ASP A 632 26.30 25.98 -5.47
CA ASP A 632 27.40 26.35 -4.58
C ASP A 632 26.95 27.28 -3.44
N GLU A 633 26.12 28.27 -3.74
CA GLU A 633 25.56 29.16 -2.73
C GLU A 633 24.68 28.42 -1.71
N GLY A 634 23.83 27.51 -2.19
CA GLY A 634 23.03 26.64 -1.33
C GLY A 634 23.90 25.74 -0.44
N MET A 635 24.93 25.09 -1.00
CA MET A 635 25.86 24.24 -0.24
C MET A 635 26.59 25.02 0.85
N ARG A 636 27.00 26.26 0.55
CA ARG A 636 27.65 27.12 1.53
C ARG A 636 26.70 27.58 2.61
N LEU A 637 25.47 27.97 2.26
CA LEU A 637 24.48 28.31 3.24
C LEU A 637 24.20 27.11 4.15
N TYR A 638 24.09 25.89 3.61
CA TYR A 638 23.91 24.67 4.40
C TYR A 638 25.10 24.36 5.33
N GLY A 639 26.33 24.55 4.84
CA GLY A 639 27.58 24.28 5.58
C GLY A 639 28.41 23.12 5.02
N GLY A 640 27.96 22.46 3.94
CA GLY A 640 28.51 21.19 3.41
C GLY A 640 29.98 21.25 2.92
N ASN A 641 30.54 22.43 2.73
CA ASN A 641 31.97 22.59 2.37
C ASN A 641 32.90 22.77 3.58
N SER A 642 32.36 22.79 4.81
CA SER A 642 33.18 22.94 6.00
C SER A 642 33.78 21.62 6.46
N ARG A 643 35.12 21.58 6.58
CA ARG A 643 35.84 20.49 7.26
C ARG A 643 35.44 20.31 8.73
N ALA A 644 34.65 21.21 9.30
CA ALA A 644 34.26 21.21 10.71
C ALA A 644 32.94 20.46 11.00
N GLN A 645 32.21 20.00 9.96
CA GLN A 645 30.94 19.28 10.07
C GLN A 645 31.14 17.75 9.94
N LYS A 646 30.28 16.95 10.57
CA LYS A 646 30.18 15.51 10.25
C LYS A 646 29.59 15.38 8.84
N GLU A 647 30.18 14.53 8.00
CA GLU A 647 29.73 14.30 6.63
C GLU A 647 28.24 13.88 6.62
N ASP A 648 27.40 14.64 5.92
CA ASP A 648 26.02 14.23 5.59
C ASP A 648 26.10 13.40 4.30
N PRO A 649 25.57 12.17 4.25
CA PRO A 649 25.61 11.36 3.03
C PRO A 649 24.96 12.04 1.81
N ARG A 650 24.10 13.04 2.02
CA ARG A 650 23.49 13.84 0.95
C ARG A 650 24.44 14.89 0.35
N ASP A 651 25.55 15.20 1.00
CA ASP A 651 26.61 16.06 0.43
C ASP A 651 27.15 15.45 -0.87
N ASP A 652 27.27 14.11 -0.93
CA ASP A 652 27.74 13.40 -2.11
C ASP A 652 26.78 13.54 -3.30
N LEU A 653 25.46 13.59 -3.06
CA LEU A 653 24.47 13.83 -4.11
C LEU A 653 24.65 15.21 -4.74
N VAL A 654 24.85 16.25 -3.93
CA VAL A 654 25.05 17.62 -4.44
C VAL A 654 26.41 17.76 -5.11
N ASN A 655 27.47 17.18 -4.54
CA ASN A 655 28.79 17.18 -5.17
C ASN A 655 28.80 16.44 -6.51
N SER A 656 28.06 15.33 -6.64
CA SER A 656 27.90 14.63 -7.92
C SER A 656 27.19 15.49 -8.97
N LEU A 657 26.22 16.32 -8.54
CA LEU A 657 25.54 17.27 -9.41
C LEU A 657 26.48 18.40 -9.84
N ILE A 658 27.28 18.96 -8.93
CA ILE A 658 28.31 19.96 -9.27
C ILE A 658 29.27 19.40 -10.33
N ALA A 659 29.77 18.18 -10.12
CA ALA A 659 30.64 17.51 -11.08
C ALA A 659 29.94 17.30 -12.44
N LYS A 660 28.65 16.94 -12.44
CA LYS A 660 27.86 16.77 -13.66
C LYS A 660 27.67 18.09 -14.42
N ILE A 661 27.32 19.19 -13.74
CA ILE A 661 27.17 20.50 -14.39
C ILE A 661 28.53 20.96 -14.93
N ALA A 662 29.59 20.88 -14.12
CA ALA A 662 30.94 21.25 -14.50
C ALA A 662 31.49 20.41 -15.67
N GLY A 663 31.09 19.14 -15.79
CA GLY A 663 31.45 18.28 -16.91
C GLY A 663 30.80 18.66 -18.25
N ASN A 664 29.72 19.44 -18.22
CA ASN A 664 29.06 19.98 -19.42
C ASN A 664 29.55 21.39 -19.79
N LEU A 665 30.47 21.98 -19.02
CA LEU A 665 30.96 23.34 -19.20
C LEU A 665 32.43 23.36 -19.64
N ASP A 666 32.70 23.97 -20.79
CA ASP A 666 34.06 24.35 -21.18
C ASP A 666 34.46 25.63 -20.45
N PHE A 667 35.30 25.48 -19.44
CA PHE A 667 35.79 26.60 -18.63
C PHE A 667 36.74 27.51 -19.39
N ASP A 668 37.53 27.00 -20.32
CA ASP A 668 38.49 27.82 -21.05
C ASP A 668 37.76 28.75 -22.03
N GLU A 669 36.73 28.24 -22.71
CA GLU A 669 35.85 29.06 -23.53
C GLU A 669 35.01 30.04 -22.70
N ALA A 670 34.49 29.62 -21.55
CA ALA A 670 33.73 30.51 -20.66
C ALA A 670 34.59 31.67 -20.11
N ILE A 671 35.84 31.39 -19.73
CA ILE A 671 36.82 32.40 -19.31
C ILE A 671 37.09 33.38 -20.45
N LYS A 672 37.33 32.86 -21.66
CA LYS A 672 37.62 33.68 -22.83
C LYS A 672 36.45 34.61 -23.14
N LEU A 673 35.23 34.08 -23.14
CA LEU A 673 34.01 34.83 -23.35
C LEU A 673 33.81 35.93 -22.29
N ALA A 674 34.02 35.62 -21.02
CA ALA A 674 33.93 36.62 -19.95
C ALA A 674 34.94 37.77 -20.10
N ILE A 675 36.17 37.46 -20.50
CA ILE A 675 37.22 38.46 -20.76
C ILE A 675 36.86 39.31 -21.98
N GLU A 676 36.37 38.71 -23.07
CA GLU A 676 35.93 39.42 -24.27
C GLU A 676 34.81 40.42 -23.95
N HIS A 677 33.80 40.01 -23.16
CA HIS A 677 32.73 40.91 -22.69
C HIS A 677 33.25 42.04 -21.80
N ALA A 678 34.14 41.75 -20.85
CA ALA A 678 34.82 42.78 -20.06
C ALA A 678 35.60 43.78 -20.94
N GLN A 679 36.20 43.29 -22.03
CA GLN A 679 36.88 44.10 -23.03
C GLN A 679 35.93 44.79 -24.03
N GLN A 680 34.63 44.55 -24.03
CA GLN A 680 33.69 45.21 -24.94
C GLN A 680 32.76 46.20 -24.24
N ARG A 681 32.78 46.27 -22.90
CA ARG A 681 31.81 47.00 -22.05
C ARG A 681 30.39 46.42 -22.13
N GLU A 682 30.28 45.20 -22.60
CA GLU A 682 29.01 44.48 -22.71
C GLU A 682 28.94 43.44 -21.60
N HIS A 683 27.75 43.24 -21.04
CA HIS A 683 27.43 42.14 -20.11
C HIS A 683 28.50 41.84 -19.03
N LEU A 684 29.00 42.87 -18.32
CA LEU A 684 29.98 42.75 -17.23
C LEU A 684 29.59 41.74 -16.14
N GLY A 685 28.30 41.39 -16.05
CA GLY A 685 27.79 40.33 -15.20
C GLY A 685 28.43 38.95 -15.47
N ILE A 686 28.82 38.63 -16.71
CA ILE A 686 29.32 37.29 -17.03
C ILE A 686 30.62 36.96 -16.25
N CYS A 687 31.45 37.96 -15.97
CA CYS A 687 32.68 37.77 -15.20
C CYS A 687 32.44 37.17 -13.81
N HIS A 688 31.40 37.63 -13.09
CA HIS A 688 31.13 37.08 -11.76
C HIS A 688 30.53 35.68 -11.83
N VAL A 689 29.67 35.40 -12.82
CA VAL A 689 29.06 34.07 -12.98
C VAL A 689 30.13 33.01 -13.28
N VAL A 690 31.08 33.32 -14.18
CA VAL A 690 32.19 32.41 -14.49
C VAL A 690 33.12 32.23 -13.30
N ALA A 691 33.44 33.30 -12.57
CA ALA A 691 34.25 33.22 -11.35
C ALA A 691 33.60 32.31 -10.30
N ALA A 692 32.29 32.48 -10.07
CA ALA A 692 31.51 31.66 -9.15
C ALA A 692 31.53 30.18 -9.57
N ALA A 693 31.33 29.89 -10.86
CA ALA A 693 31.36 28.53 -11.39
C ALA A 693 32.73 27.86 -11.25
N MET A 694 33.82 28.61 -11.48
CA MET A 694 35.18 28.12 -11.26
C MET A 694 35.39 27.79 -9.79
N LEU A 695 34.99 28.69 -8.89
CA LEU A 695 35.11 28.49 -7.46
C LEU A 695 34.29 27.29 -6.98
N ALA A 696 33.07 27.11 -7.47
CA ALA A 696 32.21 25.97 -7.16
C ALA A 696 32.88 24.64 -7.52
N LYS A 697 33.45 24.54 -8.73
CA LYS A 697 34.19 23.34 -9.18
C LYS A 697 35.38 23.05 -8.28
N VAL A 698 36.22 24.04 -8.01
CA VAL A 698 37.41 23.90 -7.15
C VAL A 698 36.99 23.49 -5.73
N SER A 699 35.94 24.10 -5.19
CA SER A 699 35.44 23.80 -3.86
C SER A 699 34.83 22.40 -3.75
N SER A 700 34.16 21.88 -4.78
CA SER A 700 33.64 20.51 -4.74
C SER A 700 34.73 19.43 -4.71
N ASN A 701 35.93 19.73 -5.22
CA ASN A 701 37.04 18.79 -5.25
C ASN A 701 37.81 18.80 -3.90
N LYS A 702 37.76 17.69 -3.15
CA LYS A 702 38.51 17.55 -1.87
C LYS A 702 40.04 17.58 -2.09
N ASN A 703 40.51 17.25 -3.30
CA ASN A 703 41.92 17.21 -3.68
C ASN A 703 42.42 18.49 -4.35
N SER A 704 41.59 19.54 -4.45
CA SER A 704 42.00 20.83 -5.00
C SER A 704 43.22 21.37 -4.25
N ASP A 705 44.26 21.78 -4.97
CA ASP A 705 45.46 22.38 -4.39
C ASP A 705 45.38 23.92 -4.37
N ASP A 706 46.42 24.58 -3.86
CA ASP A 706 46.49 26.04 -3.86
C ASP A 706 46.57 26.63 -5.29
N ASN A 707 47.02 25.87 -6.29
CA ASN A 707 47.11 26.34 -7.68
C ASN A 707 45.72 26.51 -8.30
N ASP A 708 44.79 25.61 -7.99
CA ASP A 708 43.41 25.70 -8.46
C ASP A 708 42.73 26.99 -7.96
N PHE A 709 42.88 27.32 -6.67
CA PHE A 709 42.35 28.57 -6.10
C PHE A 709 43.07 29.81 -6.65
N ASN A 710 44.39 29.73 -6.86
CA ASN A 710 45.15 30.79 -7.52
C ASN A 710 44.64 31.07 -8.94
N ARG A 711 44.24 30.04 -9.69
CA ARG A 711 43.66 30.20 -11.02
C ARG A 711 42.37 31.01 -10.98
N VAL A 712 41.49 30.75 -10.01
CA VAL A 712 40.25 31.54 -9.81
C VAL A 712 40.58 32.99 -9.43
N ALA A 713 41.49 33.19 -8.47
CA ALA A 713 41.90 34.52 -8.02
C ALA A 713 42.52 35.35 -9.16
N ASN A 714 43.41 34.75 -9.96
CA ASN A 714 44.04 35.40 -11.10
C ASN A 714 43.02 35.79 -12.17
N PHE A 715 42.03 34.94 -12.44
CA PHE A 715 40.94 35.28 -13.36
C PHE A 715 40.14 36.50 -12.88
N ILE A 716 39.74 36.52 -11.60
CA ILE A 716 39.01 37.65 -11.01
C ILE A 716 39.85 38.94 -11.10
N ASP A 717 41.13 38.87 -10.75
CA ASP A 717 42.03 40.02 -10.80
C ASP A 717 42.25 40.53 -12.23
N GLN A 718 42.33 39.63 -13.22
CA GLN A 718 42.37 40.01 -14.64
C GLN A 718 41.10 40.74 -15.08
N CYS A 719 39.92 40.22 -14.72
CA CYS A 719 38.64 40.88 -15.01
C CYS A 719 38.58 42.27 -14.37
N ILE A 720 38.95 42.40 -13.09
CA ILE A 720 39.00 43.69 -12.39
C ILE A 720 39.95 44.65 -13.11
N GLN A 721 41.15 44.21 -13.44
CA GLN A 721 42.15 45.04 -14.11
C GLN A 721 41.65 45.51 -15.49
N HIS A 722 40.99 44.65 -16.27
CA HIS A 722 40.41 45.06 -17.56
C HIS A 722 39.30 46.10 -17.43
N ILE A 723 38.50 46.02 -16.35
CA ILE A 723 37.44 46.98 -16.05
C ILE A 723 38.05 48.32 -15.58
N GLU A 724 39.01 48.27 -14.65
CA GLU A 724 39.67 49.46 -14.09
C GLU A 724 40.54 50.20 -15.11
N ASN A 725 41.26 49.48 -15.98
CA ASN A 725 42.04 50.07 -17.10
C ASN A 725 41.17 50.88 -18.07
N ARG A 726 39.85 50.77 -17.96
CA ARG A 726 38.86 51.51 -18.75
C ARG A 726 38.10 52.55 -17.94
N GLU A 727 38.63 52.90 -16.77
CA GLU A 727 38.08 53.87 -15.82
C GLU A 727 36.67 53.51 -15.33
N LEU A 728 36.31 52.22 -15.33
CA LEU A 728 35.07 51.72 -14.76
C LEU A 728 35.33 51.11 -13.38
N HIS A 729 34.32 51.19 -12.51
CA HIS A 729 34.36 50.48 -11.23
C HIS A 729 33.96 49.02 -11.41
N PRO A 730 34.68 48.06 -10.79
CA PRO A 730 34.28 46.66 -10.78
C PRO A 730 32.86 46.46 -10.25
N PRO A 731 32.03 45.62 -10.89
CA PRO A 731 30.72 45.26 -10.38
C PRO A 731 30.83 44.69 -8.97
N ILE A 732 29.87 45.04 -8.12
CA ILE A 732 29.81 44.58 -6.73
C ILE A 732 29.78 43.05 -6.63
N ASP A 733 29.15 42.37 -7.60
CA ASP A 733 29.08 40.91 -7.70
C ASP A 733 30.46 40.28 -7.96
N LEU A 734 31.33 40.95 -8.73
CA LEU A 734 32.69 40.47 -8.98
C LEU A 734 33.58 40.64 -7.74
N LEU A 735 33.38 41.74 -7.01
CA LEU A 735 34.04 41.96 -5.71
C LEU A 735 33.56 40.94 -4.66
N PHE A 736 32.27 40.60 -4.69
CA PHE A 736 31.71 39.51 -3.90
C PHE A 736 32.42 38.19 -4.16
N GLU A 737 32.59 37.79 -5.42
CA GLU A 737 33.32 36.57 -5.78
C GLU A 737 34.81 36.59 -5.35
N LYS A 738 35.45 37.78 -5.34
CA LYS A 738 36.81 37.95 -4.81
C LYS A 738 36.88 37.68 -3.31
N VAL A 739 35.94 38.23 -2.54
CA VAL A 739 35.84 38.01 -1.09
C VAL A 739 35.50 36.54 -0.81
N LYS A 740 34.58 35.96 -1.57
CA LYS A 740 34.15 34.56 -1.48
C LYS A 740 35.30 33.59 -1.75
N THR A 741 36.09 33.83 -2.80
CA THR A 741 37.30 33.06 -3.12
C THR A 741 38.32 33.15 -2.00
N THR A 742 38.55 34.35 -1.45
CA THR A 742 39.48 34.56 -0.33
C THR A 742 39.03 33.81 0.92
N PHE A 743 37.73 33.84 1.23
CA PHE A 743 37.19 33.16 2.40
C PHE A 743 37.30 31.64 2.27
N GLU A 744 36.85 31.07 1.15
CA GLU A 744 36.92 29.62 0.90
C GLU A 744 38.37 29.11 0.89
N TRP A 745 39.23 29.79 0.15
CA TRP A 745 40.62 29.38 0.02
C TRP A 745 41.38 29.54 1.34
N LYS A 746 41.39 30.76 1.90
CA LYS A 746 42.30 31.11 3.01
C LYS A 746 41.69 30.85 4.39
N VAL A 747 40.38 31.01 4.56
CA VAL A 747 39.72 30.85 5.88
C VAL A 747 39.27 29.41 6.09
N LEU A 748 38.79 28.72 5.05
CA LEU A 748 38.23 27.37 5.18
C LEU A 748 39.27 26.27 4.90
N ARG A 749 40.06 26.38 3.82
CA ARG A 749 40.89 25.26 3.34
C ARG A 749 42.39 25.34 3.66
N SER A 750 43.00 26.51 3.51
CA SER A 750 44.45 26.66 3.65
C SER A 750 44.90 26.46 5.10
N ARG A 751 46.09 25.85 5.25
CA ARG A 751 46.76 25.64 6.55
C ARG A 751 47.82 26.70 6.84
N ASP A 752 48.36 27.34 5.79
CA ASP A 752 49.56 28.17 5.84
C ASP A 752 49.39 29.58 5.21
N SER A 753 48.16 29.98 4.84
CA SER A 753 47.92 31.32 4.27
C SER A 753 47.65 32.37 5.34
N GLN A 754 48.47 33.42 5.38
CA GLN A 754 48.17 34.62 6.16
C GLN A 754 47.02 35.42 5.53
N ILE A 755 46.07 35.82 6.38
CA ILE A 755 44.95 36.68 6.01
C ILE A 755 45.16 38.06 6.63
N ASP A 756 45.18 39.09 5.79
CA ASP A 756 45.05 40.46 6.25
C ASP A 756 43.57 40.72 6.60
N TRP A 757 43.21 40.43 7.85
CA TRP A 757 41.85 40.57 8.35
C TRP A 757 41.31 42.00 8.25
N LYS A 758 42.19 43.02 8.28
CA LYS A 758 41.77 44.42 8.14
C LYS A 758 41.34 44.73 6.72
N LYS A 759 42.13 44.32 5.72
CA LYS A 759 41.74 44.45 4.30
C LYS A 759 40.52 43.60 3.96
N PHE A 760 40.47 42.38 4.48
CA PHE A 760 39.33 41.49 4.27
C PHE A 760 38.03 42.09 4.84
N ALA A 761 38.05 42.58 6.08
CA ALA A 761 36.88 43.24 6.69
C ALA A 761 36.45 44.49 5.91
N ALA A 762 37.40 45.30 5.44
CA ALA A 762 37.08 46.48 4.62
C ALA A 762 36.40 46.10 3.29
N ALA A 763 36.88 45.05 2.61
CA ALA A 763 36.27 44.55 1.39
C ALA A 763 34.85 44.00 1.63
N VAL A 764 34.65 43.22 2.70
CA VAL A 764 33.32 42.72 3.09
C VAL A 764 32.36 43.88 3.40
N ASN A 765 32.81 44.91 4.13
CA ASN A 765 31.99 46.07 4.46
C ASN A 765 31.54 46.84 3.21
N ALA A 766 32.45 47.07 2.26
CA ALA A 766 32.11 47.74 1.01
C ALA A 766 31.02 47.00 0.21
N ILE A 767 30.98 45.66 0.31
CA ILE A 767 29.92 44.85 -0.31
C ILE A 767 28.61 44.95 0.48
N LEU A 768 28.66 44.86 1.80
CA LEU A 768 27.48 44.94 2.68
C LEU A 768 26.80 46.32 2.67
N GLU A 769 27.49 47.38 2.23
CA GLU A 769 26.90 48.71 1.98
C GLU A 769 25.92 48.70 0.79
N SER A 770 26.01 47.71 -0.11
CA SER A 770 25.05 47.52 -1.19
C SER A 770 23.72 47.00 -0.66
N GLU A 771 22.61 47.59 -1.10
CA GLU A 771 21.25 47.15 -0.74
C GLU A 771 21.04 45.66 -1.01
N ARG A 772 21.58 45.14 -2.14
CA ARG A 772 21.48 43.74 -2.56
C ARG A 772 22.09 42.77 -1.54
N PHE A 773 23.24 43.10 -0.96
CA PHE A 773 24.02 42.19 -0.12
C PHE A 773 23.94 42.51 1.37
N SER A 774 23.32 43.63 1.74
CA SER A 774 23.21 44.13 3.12
C SER A 774 22.71 43.10 4.15
N ARG A 775 21.97 42.08 3.70
CA ARG A 775 21.40 41.01 4.54
C ARG A 775 21.90 39.61 4.20
N ASP A 776 22.92 39.48 3.36
CA ASP A 776 23.46 38.17 2.99
C ASP A 776 24.04 37.46 4.23
N PRO A 777 23.52 36.27 4.60
CA PRO A 777 23.93 35.58 5.82
C PRO A 777 25.43 35.21 5.83
N MET A 778 25.99 34.89 4.66
CA MET A 778 27.38 34.42 4.55
C MET A 778 28.38 35.57 4.59
N LEU A 779 28.05 36.74 4.01
CA LEU A 779 28.86 37.95 4.15
C LEU A 779 28.83 38.51 5.56
N MET A 780 27.65 38.57 6.18
CA MET A 780 27.53 38.95 7.59
C MET A 780 28.32 37.99 8.48
N PHE A 781 28.29 36.69 8.19
CA PHE A 781 29.11 35.70 8.88
C PHE A 781 30.61 35.96 8.70
N ALA A 782 31.06 36.19 7.47
CA ALA A 782 32.46 36.51 7.17
C ALA A 782 32.91 37.81 7.86
N GLN A 783 32.04 38.83 7.91
CA GLN A 783 32.27 40.08 8.63
C GLN A 783 32.43 39.85 10.14
N ALA A 784 31.53 39.08 10.75
CA ALA A 784 31.56 38.76 12.18
C ALA A 784 32.84 38.00 12.55
N VAL A 785 33.25 37.03 11.72
CA VAL A 785 34.51 36.29 11.88
C VAL A 785 35.71 37.23 11.78
N ALA A 786 35.73 38.15 10.79
CA ALA A 786 36.80 39.11 10.62
C ALA A 786 36.91 40.09 11.81
N TYR A 787 35.78 40.61 12.31
CA TYR A 787 35.76 41.45 13.51
C TYR A 787 36.23 40.70 14.76
N TYR A 788 35.89 39.42 14.89
CA TYR A 788 36.35 38.61 16.01
C TYR A 788 37.88 38.42 15.96
N HIS A 789 38.43 38.18 14.77
CA HIS A 789 39.88 38.09 14.54
C HIS A 789 40.64 39.41 14.79
N LEU A 790 39.97 40.55 14.60
CA LEU A 790 40.49 41.89 14.89
C LEU A 790 40.30 42.31 16.36
N HIS A 791 39.80 41.42 17.23
CA HIS A 791 39.45 41.71 18.63
C HIS A 791 38.39 42.81 18.80
N LEU A 792 37.57 43.06 17.77
CA LEU A 792 36.44 43.99 17.80
C LEU A 792 35.16 43.26 18.28
N PHE A 793 35.23 42.64 19.46
CA PHE A 793 34.18 41.74 19.95
C PHE A 793 32.78 42.34 20.00
N PRO A 794 32.55 43.59 20.44
CA PRO A 794 31.21 44.18 20.45
C PRO A 794 30.58 44.21 19.05
N ARG A 795 31.37 44.50 18.01
CA ARG A 795 30.90 44.49 16.62
C ARG A 795 30.63 43.07 16.13
N ALA A 796 31.55 42.15 16.41
CA ALA A 796 31.37 40.73 16.04
C ALA A 796 30.08 40.15 16.66
N PHE A 797 29.84 40.38 17.95
CA PHE A 797 28.64 39.89 18.64
C PHE A 797 27.37 40.59 18.18
N ALA A 798 27.42 41.87 17.81
CA ALA A 798 26.29 42.57 17.19
C ALA A 798 25.90 41.92 15.86
N THR A 799 26.86 41.69 14.95
CA THR A 799 26.61 41.02 13.67
C THR A 799 26.10 39.58 13.87
N PHE A 800 26.67 38.81 14.79
CA PHE A 800 26.12 37.49 15.14
C PHE A 800 24.71 37.56 15.73
N SER A 801 24.37 38.65 16.43
CA SER A 801 23.02 38.85 16.94
C SER A 801 22.02 39.11 15.83
N GLU A 802 22.40 39.89 14.82
CA GLU A 802 21.58 40.09 13.62
C GLU A 802 21.39 38.78 12.85
N LEU A 803 22.45 37.99 12.68
CA LEU A 803 22.35 36.64 12.08
C LEU A 803 21.40 35.71 12.83
N ARG A 804 21.38 35.77 14.18
CA ARG A 804 20.43 34.97 14.99
C ARG A 804 18.97 35.37 14.76
N GLN A 805 18.72 36.63 14.44
CA GLN A 805 17.39 37.15 14.14
C GLN A 805 16.92 36.77 12.74
N GLN A 806 17.84 36.40 11.83
CA GLN A 806 17.44 35.86 10.53
C GLN A 806 16.74 34.51 10.70
N HIS A 807 15.67 34.31 9.94
CA HIS A 807 14.86 33.09 9.96
C HIS A 807 15.52 31.93 9.21
N VAL A 808 16.75 31.56 9.59
CA VAL A 808 17.48 30.42 9.03
C VAL A 808 17.04 29.12 9.72
N ALA A 809 17.03 27.99 9.02
CA ALA A 809 16.72 26.69 9.65
C ALA A 809 17.69 26.33 10.79
N SER A 810 17.21 25.64 11.83
CA SER A 810 18.01 25.36 13.05
C SER A 810 19.29 24.58 12.75
N HIS A 811 19.20 23.50 11.97
CA HIS A 811 20.35 22.67 11.59
C HIS A 811 21.45 23.49 10.87
N ILE A 812 21.07 24.46 10.05
CA ILE A 812 21.99 25.38 9.36
C ILE A 812 22.64 26.38 10.33
N ARG A 813 21.88 26.88 11.32
CA ARG A 813 22.38 27.88 12.29
C ARG A 813 23.50 27.33 13.17
N TYR A 814 23.37 26.09 13.62
CA TYR A 814 24.33 25.45 14.52
C TYR A 814 25.50 24.76 13.79
N ALA A 815 25.48 24.70 12.45
CA ALA A 815 26.57 24.14 11.66
C ALA A 815 27.89 24.89 11.92
N ARG A 816 28.95 24.13 12.20
CA ARG A 816 30.31 24.66 12.39
C ARG A 816 30.89 24.95 11.01
N ARG A 817 31.29 26.19 10.78
CA ARG A 817 31.72 26.64 9.44
C ARG A 817 33.22 26.85 9.35
N CYS A 818 33.83 27.48 10.35
CA CYS A 818 35.27 27.71 10.37
C CYS A 818 35.80 27.76 11.80
N PHE A 819 37.11 27.87 11.95
CA PHE A 819 37.78 28.00 13.24
C PHE A 819 38.54 29.32 13.31
N PHE A 820 38.74 29.81 14.54
CA PHE A 820 39.70 30.85 14.81
C PHE A 820 41.10 30.41 14.37
N ARG A 821 41.70 31.16 13.45
CA ARG A 821 43.05 30.95 12.93
C ARG A 821 44.13 31.71 13.71
N ASP A 822 45.31 31.11 13.87
CA ASP A 822 46.52 31.78 14.35
C ASP A 822 47.27 32.54 13.23
N LYS A 823 48.44 33.09 13.53
CA LYS A 823 49.29 33.81 12.56
C LYS A 823 49.87 32.92 11.46
N SER A 824 49.93 31.61 11.67
CA SER A 824 50.29 30.63 10.64
C SER A 824 49.10 30.24 9.78
N GLY A 825 47.87 30.61 10.13
CA GLY A 825 46.66 30.19 9.41
C GLY A 825 46.09 28.86 9.91
N SER A 826 46.66 28.26 10.97
CA SER A 826 46.16 27.02 11.58
C SER A 826 45.11 27.30 12.66
N ALA A 827 44.24 26.33 12.94
CA ALA A 827 43.20 26.48 13.97
C ALA A 827 43.85 26.63 15.36
N LYS A 828 43.71 27.81 15.98
CA LYS A 828 44.35 28.12 17.25
C LYS A 828 43.70 27.33 18.39
N LYS A 829 44.54 26.67 19.19
CA LYS A 829 44.13 26.12 20.49
C LYS A 829 44.32 27.19 21.55
N PHE A 830 43.31 27.34 22.39
CA PHE A 830 43.30 28.24 23.53
C PHE A 830 43.23 27.43 24.81
N GLN A 831 43.92 27.90 25.85
CA GLN A 831 43.67 27.45 27.22
C GLN A 831 42.55 28.30 27.81
N GLY A 832 41.59 27.66 28.46
CA GLY A 832 40.46 28.34 29.09
C GLY A 832 39.93 27.59 30.31
N GLU A 833 39.08 28.28 31.06
CA GLU A 833 38.49 27.79 32.29
C GLU A 833 36.98 27.60 32.12
N VAL A 834 36.46 26.44 32.54
CA VAL A 834 35.02 26.16 32.48
C VAL A 834 34.28 27.02 33.51
N LYS A 835 33.34 27.85 33.03
CA LYS A 835 32.34 28.55 33.84
C LYS A 835 30.95 27.96 33.61
N ALA A 836 30.26 27.61 34.69
CA ALA A 836 28.82 27.33 34.62
C ALA A 836 28.05 28.62 34.92
N VAL A 837 27.04 28.90 34.10
CA VAL A 837 26.01 29.91 34.36
C VAL A 837 24.69 29.16 34.55
N SER A 838 23.78 29.69 35.36
CA SER A 838 22.45 29.12 35.64
C SER A 838 21.78 28.51 34.38
N GLY A 839 21.48 27.21 34.43
CA GLY A 839 20.90 26.40 33.33
C GLY A 839 21.85 25.32 32.75
N ASP A 840 21.45 24.71 31.63
CA ASP A 840 22.20 23.67 30.89
C ASP A 840 23.36 24.20 30.02
N LYS A 841 23.72 25.48 30.14
CA LYS A 841 24.73 26.14 29.27
C LYS A 841 26.06 26.26 29.99
N THR A 842 27.10 25.71 29.37
CA THR A 842 28.49 25.81 29.84
C THR A 842 29.24 26.84 28.99
N TYR A 843 30.08 27.66 29.59
CA TYR A 843 30.95 28.62 28.91
C TYR A 843 32.41 28.33 29.22
N ILE A 844 33.31 28.70 28.31
CA ILE A 844 34.76 28.65 28.52
C ILE A 844 35.28 30.07 28.51
N GLN A 845 35.82 30.52 29.64
CA GLN A 845 36.54 31.79 29.70
C GLN A 845 37.92 31.60 29.07
N ILE A 846 38.26 32.42 28.07
CA ILE A 846 39.54 32.34 27.36
C ILE A 846 40.34 33.61 27.65
N PRO A 847 41.31 33.57 28.59
CA PRO A 847 42.06 34.75 29.00
C PRO A 847 42.77 35.45 27.84
N GLU A 848 43.35 34.68 26.91
CA GLU A 848 44.05 35.23 25.75
C GLU A 848 43.18 36.09 24.84
N LEU A 849 41.87 35.81 24.78
CA LEU A 849 40.92 36.58 23.98
C LEU A 849 40.20 37.64 24.83
N GLY A 850 40.31 37.59 26.16
CA GLY A 850 39.56 38.48 27.06
C GLY A 850 38.04 38.31 26.95
N THR A 851 37.56 37.15 26.50
CA THR A 851 36.14 36.88 26.27
C THR A 851 35.76 35.45 26.65
N GLU A 852 34.46 35.17 26.67
CA GLU A 852 33.88 33.87 26.99
C GLU A 852 33.22 33.30 25.73
N ALA A 853 33.35 32.00 25.49
CA ALA A 853 32.68 31.31 24.38
C ALA A 853 31.76 30.22 24.92
N LEU A 854 30.59 30.06 24.30
CA LEU A 854 29.64 28.99 24.65
C LEU A 854 30.30 27.64 24.33
N ALA A 855 30.28 26.70 25.28
CA ALA A 855 30.80 25.37 25.06
C ALA A 855 29.80 24.51 24.27
N ASP A 856 30.30 23.71 23.34
CA ASP A 856 29.53 22.69 22.66
C ASP A 856 28.95 21.66 23.65
N ARG A 857 27.70 21.23 23.42
CA ARG A 857 26.97 20.39 24.37
C ARG A 857 27.69 19.06 24.58
N GLY A 858 28.01 18.74 25.83
CA GLY A 858 28.72 17.51 26.20
C GLY A 858 30.21 17.48 25.80
N ALA A 859 30.74 18.53 25.17
CA ALA A 859 32.13 18.56 24.74
C ALA A 859 33.12 18.80 25.88
N PHE A 860 32.70 19.32 27.04
CA PHE A 860 33.62 19.63 28.15
C PHE A 860 33.08 19.09 29.48
N PRO A 861 33.96 18.88 30.48
CA PRO A 861 33.54 18.44 31.80
C PRO A 861 32.62 19.47 32.45
N SER A 862 31.58 19.03 33.16
CA SER A 862 30.63 19.91 33.84
C SER A 862 31.19 20.62 35.09
N ARG A 863 32.43 20.29 35.50
CA ARG A 863 33.05 20.83 36.72
C ARG A 863 33.59 22.24 36.48
N VAL A 864 32.96 23.23 37.11
CA VAL A 864 33.40 24.64 37.12
C VAL A 864 34.84 24.75 37.64
N GLY A 865 35.63 25.64 37.03
CA GLY A 865 37.03 25.87 37.37
C GLY A 865 38.02 24.91 36.72
N THR A 866 37.54 23.93 35.94
CA THR A 866 38.43 23.00 35.22
C THR A 866 39.12 23.72 34.07
N GLN A 867 40.46 23.61 34.01
CA GLN A 867 41.25 24.07 32.89
C GLN A 867 41.10 23.11 31.70
N VAL A 868 40.78 23.66 30.54
CA VAL A 868 40.53 22.90 29.31
C VAL A 868 41.21 23.58 28.12
N SER A 869 41.70 22.77 27.19
CA SER A 869 42.12 23.24 25.87
C SER A 869 40.91 23.22 24.95
N ALA A 870 40.62 24.34 24.30
CA ALA A 870 39.52 24.47 23.35
C ALA A 870 39.96 25.19 22.07
N ARG A 871 39.31 24.87 20.95
CA ARG A 871 39.31 25.67 19.73
C ARG A 871 38.02 26.46 19.66
N ILE A 872 38.08 27.64 19.04
CA ILE A 872 36.87 28.43 18.76
C ILE A 872 36.39 28.09 17.35
N ALA A 873 35.26 27.41 17.25
CA ALA A 873 34.51 27.22 16.01
C ALA A 873 33.50 28.36 15.84
N PHE A 874 33.25 28.80 14.62
CA PHE A 874 32.23 29.80 14.31
C PHE A 874 31.02 29.14 13.65
N THR A 875 29.85 29.49 14.17
CA THR A 875 28.51 29.13 13.64
C THR A 875 27.76 30.42 13.29
N LEU A 876 26.61 30.34 12.61
CA LEU A 876 25.80 31.55 12.36
C LEU A 876 25.29 32.19 13.67
N ILE A 877 25.26 31.44 14.76
CA ILE A 877 24.81 31.91 16.08
C ILE A 877 25.94 32.63 16.83
N GLY A 878 27.20 32.37 16.47
CA GLY A 878 28.36 32.96 17.13
C GLY A 878 29.51 31.96 17.36
N PRO A 879 30.53 32.41 18.13
CA PRO A 879 31.66 31.57 18.51
C PRO A 879 31.23 30.48 19.51
N LEU A 880 31.68 29.26 19.26
CA LEU A 880 31.46 28.06 20.03
C LEU A 880 32.81 27.43 20.38
N ALA A 881 33.05 27.15 21.66
CA ALA A 881 34.21 26.41 22.09
C ALA A 881 34.00 24.90 21.87
N VAL A 882 34.95 24.26 21.19
CA VAL A 882 34.98 22.82 20.86
C VAL A 882 36.36 22.22 21.18
N ARG A 883 36.49 20.90 21.30
CA ARG A 883 37.77 20.24 21.65
C ARG A 883 38.85 20.34 20.56
#